data_AF-A0A2V8IGD0-F1
#
_entry.id   AF-A0A2V8IGD0-F1
#
_cell.length_a   1.000
_cell.length_b   1.000
_cell.length_c   1.000
_cell.angle_alpha   90.00
_cell.angle_beta   90.00
_cell.angle_gamma   90.00
#
_symmetry.space_group_name_H-M   'P 1'
#
loop_
_entity.id
_entity.type
_entity.pdbx_description
1 polymer ?
#
loop_
_entity_poly.entity_id
_entity_poly.type
_entity_poly.pdbx_seq_one_letter_code
_entity_poly.pdbx_strand_id
1 'polypeptide(L)'
;MLAQATSAQSVLNFARATVNDRLNCGFAVTNPTSNYADVQFTLFGLDGNPVSSGLVNPVRYRVAPKGQISMLASDLFASSKIDGWVQVTSPTSNLSGSYFSGDFATMLGVAESSPPLVTQVIPVIRDDQTTKTEIVIVNPAATNGTVTLSLFNAGGEQSGTTLSQTISGHAALRLSTSAFTASPTSETLSARISANVPVAATAILNRSGSLMFVPGQRVDQSASMRIAAHFTSGNGFDPVLVLTNPTASPTTVTVTAFGETGAAVSAGRSFTVPGNGSISADTSTITRQPFVPTVNGWLRIESQNVPLNGVLILDGNRALTSIPLQATAVDRMLYSQIFQTSDISTGLFVVNTWAIAATLDISLVRGDGTTSAQKSIDLPSNSKMSTVMRDVFPNAADQTSGYVVIRSSLPVYSVGILAANSGAFASSIAPSRPPDTFAPNPTVAPPKITIIDPPAYVQTGTTLGLLIENLAGDATFLLGDQVLPSRQSPFGIFLIDIPAIEPGLVNLRVRGGGMESDPVTLRVAPSDNLFVQNISGQAFYQKIDVTDAGLDLNHPVMVPIRNARIEVLSRSSQSIVSVSQTDQAGHFEVPVSFDANLTVRVVSRLRTAGLRVADNTNLNAIYPISIDIDGRQPNLGVVLADTSRVSGAFNILEIVQRANETIRGADPSIDPPSLTIFWSTKNTRRTGNIAQGFVGTSFFNVANNTAYILGDRNDDSDEFDDSVIAHEYGHMIAARFSRDDSPGGETHLGDVLDPRVAWSEGWANFFSAVVRNDSIWRDDSGPSGVNVYRFDLRDRIPAGDRPGYWSETSVGTLLWELYEGSDSTGNVRYPFSEIWTAFSDLRNDRFVYLPYFLEHFAARYPAAIDALQAVAQLRSIDFRANVRPSVTMPFPRPMAGNTVTGYVDSVTPHRTNLMQSSHYWSFTTTGGAASIRMDITGLGPAGNPNANDLDIFLMDMNGRLLDRSDRGLNGQSELISIRLPAGTYVVEVRGFYIKAETGNVVFNSGDYRLTVAVQ
;
A
#
# COMPACT_ATOMS: atom_id res chain seq x y z
N MET A 1 21.62 23.02 -2.70
CA MET A 1 21.21 22.42 -1.43
C MET A 1 19.71 22.69 -1.30
N LEU A 2 18.90 21.91 -2.02
CA LEU A 2 17.44 22.01 -1.99
C LEU A 2 16.96 21.16 -0.83
N ALA A 3 16.06 21.72 -0.02
CA ALA A 3 15.48 21.07 1.14
C ALA A 3 14.86 19.74 0.72
N GLN A 4 15.27 18.64 1.36
CA GLN A 4 14.47 17.42 1.39
C GLN A 4 13.11 17.83 1.95
N ALA A 5 12.07 17.83 1.09
CA ALA A 5 10.72 17.69 1.58
C ALA A 5 10.74 16.42 2.41
N THR A 6 10.60 16.56 3.73
CA THR A 6 10.44 15.43 4.65
C THR A 6 9.30 14.58 4.13
N SER A 7 9.62 13.46 3.48
CA SER A 7 8.62 12.46 3.12
C SER A 7 7.87 12.10 4.40
N ALA A 8 6.54 12.06 4.32
CA ALA A 8 5.68 11.90 5.48
C ALA A 8 5.82 10.46 6.02
N GLN A 9 6.74 10.22 6.96
CA GLN A 9 7.12 8.88 7.40
C GLN A 9 6.34 8.42 8.66
N SER A 10 5.84 7.18 8.65
CA SER A 10 5.39 6.51 9.88
C SER A 10 6.55 5.69 10.48
N VAL A 11 6.72 5.79 11.80
CA VAL A 11 7.65 4.95 12.57
C VAL A 11 6.90 4.39 13.78
N LEU A 12 6.73 3.07 13.83
CA LEU A 12 6.08 2.37 14.93
C LEU A 12 7.10 1.51 15.68
N ASN A 13 7.09 1.55 17.01
CA ASN A 13 8.06 0.84 17.85
C ASN A 13 7.33 -0.17 18.74
N PHE A 14 7.62 -1.44 18.50
CA PHE A 14 7.06 -2.57 19.25
C PHE A 14 8.12 -3.12 20.20
N ALA A 15 7.95 -2.87 21.49
CA ALA A 15 8.99 -3.10 22.49
C ALA A 15 9.33 -4.58 22.73
N ARG A 16 8.55 -5.52 22.17
CA ARG A 16 8.76 -6.95 22.35
C ARG A 16 8.42 -7.72 21.08
N ALA A 17 9.28 -8.67 20.74
CA ALA A 17 9.12 -9.60 19.63
C ALA A 17 9.39 -11.07 20.01
N THR A 18 9.42 -11.39 21.30
CA THR A 18 9.85 -12.71 21.78
C THR A 18 8.92 -13.84 21.30
N VAL A 19 9.49 -14.84 20.63
CA VAL A 19 8.86 -16.12 20.27
C VAL A 19 9.68 -17.28 20.82
N ASN A 20 9.04 -18.18 21.55
CA ASN A 20 9.62 -19.41 22.11
C ASN A 20 8.53 -20.47 22.37
N ASP A 21 8.91 -21.60 22.98
CA ASP A 21 8.01 -22.73 23.24
C ASP A 21 6.75 -22.40 24.07
N ARG A 22 6.72 -21.23 24.75
CA ARG A 22 5.59 -20.77 25.58
C ARG A 22 4.94 -19.49 25.06
N LEU A 23 5.72 -18.57 24.50
CA LEU A 23 5.25 -17.25 24.09
C LEU A 23 5.32 -17.12 22.59
N ASN A 24 4.21 -16.66 22.03
CA ASN A 24 4.15 -16.14 20.67
C ASN A 24 4.05 -14.61 20.73
N CYS A 25 4.34 -13.97 19.60
CA CYS A 25 4.18 -12.53 19.42
C CYS A 25 3.56 -12.29 18.05
N GLY A 26 2.71 -11.27 17.93
CA GLY A 26 2.19 -10.82 16.66
C GLY A 26 2.10 -9.31 16.60
N PHE A 27 1.96 -8.82 15.36
CA PHE A 27 2.01 -7.41 15.01
C PHE A 27 0.86 -7.09 14.09
N ALA A 28 0.19 -5.97 14.34
CA ALA A 28 -0.84 -5.42 13.47
C ALA A 28 -0.46 -4.00 13.05
N VAL A 29 -0.51 -3.72 11.74
CA VAL A 29 -0.31 -2.38 11.18
C VAL A 29 -1.48 -2.07 10.25
N THR A 30 -2.20 -0.99 10.57
CA THR A 30 -3.36 -0.52 9.82
C THR A 30 -2.98 0.70 8.98
N ASN A 31 -3.36 0.69 7.70
CA ASN A 31 -3.19 1.80 6.77
C ASN A 31 -4.51 2.55 6.61
N PRO A 32 -4.76 3.67 7.33
CA PRO A 32 -5.99 4.44 7.19
C PRO A 32 -5.98 5.37 5.97
N THR A 33 -5.00 5.28 5.07
CA THR A 33 -4.94 6.13 3.87
C THR A 33 -5.72 5.52 2.71
N SER A 34 -5.93 6.31 1.66
CA SER A 34 -6.59 5.88 0.43
C SER A 34 -5.63 5.22 -0.57
N ASN A 35 -4.34 5.13 -0.25
CA ASN A 35 -3.31 4.59 -1.15
C ASN A 35 -2.70 3.34 -0.52
N TYR A 36 -2.05 2.51 -1.33
CA TYR A 36 -1.23 1.42 -0.80
C TYR A 36 -0.06 1.97 0.01
N ALA A 37 0.29 1.28 1.10
CA ALA A 37 1.43 1.61 1.94
C ALA A 37 2.43 0.46 1.95
N ASP A 38 3.67 0.74 1.61
CA ASP A 38 4.77 -0.21 1.80
C ASP A 38 5.26 -0.07 3.25
N VAL A 39 5.26 -1.19 3.99
CA VAL A 39 5.52 -1.26 5.43
C VAL A 39 6.68 -2.21 5.66
N GLN A 40 7.80 -1.69 6.14
CA GLN A 40 9.00 -2.46 6.44
C GLN A 40 9.08 -2.76 7.93
N PHE A 41 9.24 -4.03 8.27
CA PHE A 41 9.50 -4.53 9.61
C PHE A 41 10.98 -4.87 9.73
N THR A 42 11.63 -4.30 10.74
CA THR A 42 13.02 -4.61 11.10
C THR A 42 13.05 -5.12 12.53
N LEU A 43 13.46 -6.38 12.70
CA LEU A 43 13.72 -7.00 13.99
C LEU A 43 15.15 -6.66 14.44
N PHE A 44 15.25 -5.99 15.57
CA PHE A 44 16.52 -5.68 16.23
C PHE A 44 16.72 -6.56 17.46
N GLY A 45 17.95 -7.06 17.61
CA GLY A 45 18.41 -7.65 18.85
C GLY A 45 18.49 -6.60 19.96
N LEU A 46 18.70 -7.07 21.20
CA LEU A 46 18.87 -6.16 22.34
C LEU A 46 20.15 -5.31 22.24
N ASP A 47 21.13 -5.75 21.46
CA ASP A 47 22.38 -5.05 21.18
C ASP A 47 22.26 -3.94 20.12
N GLY A 48 21.12 -3.87 19.43
CA GLY A 48 20.84 -2.90 18.37
C GLY A 48 21.21 -3.36 16.96
N ASN A 49 21.76 -4.56 16.82
CA ASN A 49 22.01 -5.14 15.51
C ASN A 49 20.74 -5.83 14.98
N PRO A 50 20.43 -5.72 13.67
CA PRO A 50 19.37 -6.52 13.07
C PRO A 50 19.65 -8.02 13.25
N VAL A 51 18.62 -8.78 13.64
CA VAL A 51 18.76 -10.25 13.81
C VAL A 51 18.73 -10.91 12.44
N SER A 52 19.83 -11.51 12.00
CA SER A 52 19.96 -12.00 10.61
C SER A 52 20.10 -13.52 10.45
N SER A 53 20.43 -14.28 11.50
CA SER A 53 20.71 -15.73 11.36
C SER A 53 19.44 -16.53 11.11
N GLY A 54 19.25 -17.01 9.88
CA GLY A 54 18.16 -17.91 9.48
C GLY A 54 16.77 -17.24 9.36
N LEU A 55 16.72 -15.90 9.27
CA LEU A 55 15.48 -15.10 9.22
C LEU A 55 15.35 -14.33 7.91
N VAL A 56 14.13 -13.97 7.54
CA VAL A 56 13.86 -12.90 6.55
C VAL A 56 13.76 -11.56 7.29
N ASN A 57 14.87 -10.84 7.43
CA ASN A 57 14.92 -9.58 8.17
C ASN A 57 15.99 -8.63 7.57
N PRO A 58 15.66 -7.37 7.24
CA PRO A 58 14.32 -6.77 7.28
C PRO A 58 13.38 -7.35 6.22
N VAL A 59 12.07 -7.18 6.44
CA VAL A 59 11.02 -7.66 5.53
C VAL A 59 10.01 -6.55 5.25
N ARG A 60 9.56 -6.41 4.00
CA ARG A 60 8.60 -5.37 3.58
C ARG A 60 7.36 -6.00 2.99
N TYR A 61 6.20 -5.54 3.47
CA TYR A 61 4.88 -5.93 2.98
C TYR A 61 4.15 -4.72 2.42
N ARG A 62 3.26 -4.97 1.46
CA ARG A 62 2.37 -3.94 0.91
C ARG A 62 1.00 -4.06 1.55
N VAL A 63 0.52 -2.98 2.15
CA VAL A 63 -0.79 -2.90 2.84
C VAL A 63 -1.76 -2.11 1.97
N ALA A 64 -2.93 -2.69 1.69
CA ALA A 64 -3.96 -2.08 0.87
C ALA A 64 -4.47 -0.72 1.44
N PRO A 65 -5.04 0.17 0.61
CA PRO A 65 -5.81 1.31 1.07
C PRO A 65 -6.86 0.90 2.11
N LYS A 66 -6.90 1.59 3.26
CA LYS A 66 -7.79 1.25 4.37
C LYS A 66 -7.61 -0.19 4.89
N GLY A 67 -6.54 -0.88 4.49
CA GLY A 67 -6.26 -2.27 4.85
C GLY A 67 -5.43 -2.39 6.12
N GLN A 68 -5.10 -3.63 6.46
CA GLN A 68 -4.30 -3.99 7.61
C GLN A 68 -3.49 -5.25 7.33
N ILE A 69 -2.26 -5.27 7.81
CA ILE A 69 -1.50 -6.51 8.00
C ILE A 69 -1.55 -6.90 9.47
N SER A 70 -1.87 -8.17 9.77
CA SER A 70 -1.84 -8.74 11.11
C SER A 70 -1.26 -10.15 11.04
N MET A 71 -0.07 -10.34 11.61
CA MET A 71 0.71 -11.58 11.46
C MET A 71 1.47 -11.92 12.74
N LEU A 72 1.70 -13.21 12.97
CA LEU A 72 2.64 -13.66 14.00
C LEU A 72 4.07 -13.32 13.59
N ALA A 73 4.91 -13.01 14.55
CA ALA A 73 6.34 -12.75 14.34
C ALA A 73 7.04 -13.95 13.67
N SER A 74 6.58 -15.17 13.97
CA SER A 74 7.12 -16.38 13.37
C SER A 74 6.88 -16.47 11.87
N ASP A 75 5.71 -16.01 11.44
CA ASP A 75 5.33 -15.95 10.03
C ASP A 75 6.01 -14.75 9.37
N LEU A 76 6.01 -13.60 10.04
CA LEU A 76 6.58 -12.37 9.52
C LEU A 76 8.07 -12.49 9.19
N PHE A 77 8.86 -13.12 10.07
CA PHE A 77 10.32 -13.28 9.95
C PHE A 77 10.78 -14.70 9.58
N ALA A 78 9.84 -15.60 9.27
CA ALA A 78 10.08 -17.01 8.93
C ALA A 78 10.91 -17.78 9.99
N SER A 79 10.57 -17.66 11.28
CA SER A 79 11.28 -18.34 12.37
C SER A 79 10.45 -18.71 13.58
N SER A 80 10.76 -19.86 14.16
CA SER A 80 10.12 -20.36 15.39
C SER A 80 10.73 -19.79 16.67
N LYS A 81 11.86 -19.08 16.61
CA LYS A 81 12.54 -18.50 17.79
C LYS A 81 13.06 -17.11 17.48
N ILE A 82 12.56 -16.14 18.23
CA ILE A 82 12.88 -14.72 18.05
C ILE A 82 13.04 -14.11 19.44
N ASP A 83 14.01 -13.22 19.62
CA ASP A 83 14.02 -12.32 20.77
C ASP A 83 14.57 -10.95 20.38
N GLY A 84 13.98 -9.90 20.95
CA GLY A 84 14.29 -8.52 20.58
C GLY A 84 13.05 -7.64 20.56
N TRP A 85 13.09 -6.62 19.70
CA TRP A 85 12.03 -5.64 19.46
C TRP A 85 11.94 -5.32 17.97
N VAL A 86 10.80 -4.78 17.52
CA VAL A 86 10.55 -4.51 16.11
C VAL A 86 10.31 -3.02 15.89
N GLN A 87 11.01 -2.46 14.91
CA GLN A 87 10.67 -1.17 14.34
C GLN A 87 9.94 -1.37 13.02
N VAL A 88 8.85 -0.64 12.84
CA VAL A 88 8.13 -0.56 11.57
C VAL A 88 8.33 0.81 10.97
N THR A 89 8.75 0.87 9.71
CA THR A 89 8.91 2.12 8.96
C THR A 89 8.08 2.09 7.68
N SER A 90 7.55 3.25 7.29
CA SER A 90 6.86 3.42 6.01
C SER A 90 7.00 4.86 5.52
N PRO A 91 7.17 5.10 4.21
CA PRO A 91 7.06 6.44 3.62
C PRO A 91 5.62 6.97 3.63
N THR A 92 4.64 6.16 4.03
CA THR A 92 3.26 6.60 4.26
C THR A 92 3.09 7.06 5.70
N SER A 93 2.44 8.21 5.90
CA SER A 93 2.18 8.78 7.23
C SER A 93 0.88 8.26 7.84
N ASN A 94 0.74 8.48 9.15
CA ASN A 94 -0.47 8.17 9.92
C ASN A 94 -0.85 6.67 9.96
N LEU A 95 0.12 5.77 9.77
CA LEU A 95 -0.11 4.36 10.06
C LEU A 95 -0.31 4.17 11.57
N SER A 96 -1.20 3.25 11.94
CA SER A 96 -1.43 2.84 13.33
C SER A 96 -0.95 1.41 13.49
N GLY A 97 -0.46 1.03 14.68
CA GLY A 97 -0.15 -0.37 14.91
C GLY A 97 -0.04 -0.75 16.37
N SER A 98 -0.29 -2.04 16.60
CA SER A 98 -0.24 -2.70 17.90
C SER A 98 0.58 -3.98 17.81
N TYR A 99 1.03 -4.44 18.96
CA TYR A 99 1.73 -5.70 19.11
C TYR A 99 1.15 -6.44 20.31
N PHE A 100 1.19 -7.76 20.23
CA PHE A 100 0.63 -8.62 21.24
C PHE A 100 1.53 -9.81 21.50
N SER A 101 1.53 -10.30 22.73
CA SER A 101 2.38 -11.40 23.17
C SER A 101 1.66 -12.28 24.17
N GLY A 102 1.87 -13.59 24.06
CA GLY A 102 1.21 -14.57 24.90
C GLY A 102 1.11 -15.95 24.25
N ASP A 103 0.38 -16.86 24.90
CA ASP A 103 0.02 -18.17 24.33
C ASP A 103 -1.37 -18.16 23.69
N PHE A 104 -2.08 -17.03 23.77
CA PHE A 104 -3.44 -16.81 23.22
C PHE A 104 -4.52 -17.71 23.82
N ALA A 105 -4.20 -18.45 24.87
CA ALA A 105 -5.13 -19.35 25.57
C ALA A 105 -5.29 -18.96 27.04
N THR A 106 -4.17 -18.76 27.72
CA THR A 106 -4.11 -18.41 29.15
C THR A 106 -3.50 -17.03 29.40
N MET A 107 -2.74 -16.51 28.44
CA MET A 107 -1.93 -15.31 28.58
C MET A 107 -1.99 -14.50 27.28
N LEU A 108 -2.34 -13.23 27.38
CA LEU A 108 -2.26 -12.26 26.28
C LEU A 108 -2.03 -10.87 26.86
N GLY A 109 -0.98 -10.19 26.39
CA GLY A 109 -0.76 -8.77 26.60
C GLY A 109 -0.74 -8.06 25.25
N VAL A 110 -1.38 -6.91 25.18
CA VAL A 110 -1.47 -6.06 23.98
C VAL A 110 -1.00 -4.66 24.33
N ALA A 111 -0.26 -4.04 23.43
CA ALA A 111 0.02 -2.61 23.49
C ALA A 111 0.04 -2.01 22.09
N GLU A 112 -0.30 -0.73 22.00
CA GLU A 112 -0.03 0.07 20.81
C GLU A 112 1.46 0.38 20.68
N SER A 113 1.88 0.83 19.51
CA SER A 113 3.21 1.38 19.27
C SER A 113 3.58 2.43 20.33
N SER A 114 4.73 2.24 20.99
CA SER A 114 5.21 3.16 22.02
C SER A 114 5.84 4.41 21.38
N PRO A 115 5.35 5.63 21.71
CA PRO A 115 5.96 6.84 21.19
C PRO A 115 7.34 7.05 21.82
N PRO A 116 8.36 7.45 21.05
CA PRO A 116 9.67 7.79 21.60
C PRO A 116 9.62 9.15 22.32
N LEU A 117 10.05 9.19 23.57
CA LEU A 117 9.99 10.36 24.45
C LEU A 117 11.34 10.59 25.15
N VAL A 118 11.72 11.85 25.32
CA VAL A 118 12.91 12.24 26.12
C VAL A 118 12.65 12.19 27.62
N THR A 119 11.39 12.36 28.04
CA THR A 119 10.98 12.24 29.44
C THR A 119 9.64 11.53 29.52
N GLN A 120 9.55 10.50 30.34
CA GLN A 120 8.35 9.68 30.47
C GLN A 120 8.23 9.06 31.87
N VAL A 121 7.01 8.67 32.22
CA VAL A 121 6.65 8.02 33.48
C VAL A 121 6.05 6.65 33.19
N ILE A 122 6.50 5.63 33.92
CA ILE A 122 5.74 4.38 34.05
C ILE A 122 5.04 4.45 35.41
N PRO A 123 3.69 4.51 35.45
CA PRO A 123 2.96 4.79 36.68
C PRO A 123 2.89 3.61 37.65
N VAL A 124 3.15 2.39 37.17
CA VAL A 124 3.08 1.19 37.99
C VAL A 124 4.23 0.23 37.71
N ILE A 125 4.94 -0.11 38.77
CA ILE A 125 5.92 -1.18 38.86
C ILE A 125 5.59 -1.98 40.12
N ARG A 126 5.59 -3.31 39.99
CA ARG A 126 5.36 -4.26 41.07
C ARG A 126 6.40 -5.36 41.05
N ASP A 127 6.93 -5.67 42.23
CA ASP A 127 7.81 -6.81 42.41
C ASP A 127 7.55 -7.45 43.77
N ASP A 128 6.63 -8.40 43.78
CA ASP A 128 6.23 -9.17 44.95
C ASP A 128 6.34 -10.69 44.66
N GLN A 129 5.74 -11.52 45.51
CA GLN A 129 5.79 -12.98 45.37
C GLN A 129 5.03 -13.50 44.14
N THR A 130 4.05 -12.73 43.65
CA THR A 130 3.11 -13.13 42.59
C THR A 130 3.29 -12.34 41.30
N THR A 131 3.81 -11.11 41.39
CA THR A 131 3.96 -10.17 40.28
C THR A 131 5.42 -9.82 40.07
N LYS A 132 5.91 -9.96 38.83
CA LYS A 132 7.22 -9.48 38.39
C LYS A 132 7.06 -8.43 37.30
N THR A 133 7.88 -7.38 37.34
CA THR A 133 7.94 -6.34 36.30
C THR A 133 9.27 -6.38 35.58
N GLU A 134 9.22 -6.41 34.26
CA GLU A 134 10.35 -6.12 33.37
C GLU A 134 10.11 -4.75 32.72
N ILE A 135 11.07 -3.85 32.82
CA ILE A 135 11.05 -2.55 32.15
C ILE A 135 11.88 -2.68 30.88
N VAL A 136 11.23 -2.54 29.73
CA VAL A 136 11.88 -2.52 28.43
C VAL A 136 12.03 -1.09 27.95
N ILE A 137 13.24 -0.70 27.55
CA ILE A 137 13.54 0.64 27.02
C ILE A 137 14.23 0.46 25.68
N VAL A 138 13.59 0.96 24.63
CA VAL A 138 14.07 0.90 23.27
C VAL A 138 14.62 2.26 22.87
N ASN A 139 15.82 2.28 22.27
CA ASN A 139 16.33 3.44 21.55
C ASN A 139 16.04 3.27 20.05
N PRO A 140 14.98 3.87 19.49
CA PRO A 140 14.62 3.69 18.09
C PRO A 140 15.48 4.49 17.12
N ALA A 141 16.38 5.36 17.61
CA ALA A 141 17.27 6.14 16.75
C ALA A 141 18.53 5.35 16.37
N ALA A 142 19.15 5.71 15.25
CA ALA A 142 20.44 5.14 14.83
C ALA A 142 21.63 5.61 15.68
N THR A 143 21.45 6.65 16.49
CA THR A 143 22.50 7.23 17.35
C THR A 143 22.43 6.69 18.77
N ASN A 144 23.58 6.54 19.42
CA ASN A 144 23.66 6.17 20.83
C ASN A 144 23.03 7.24 21.74
N GLY A 145 22.42 6.79 22.83
CA GLY A 145 21.84 7.65 23.85
C GLY A 145 22.20 7.20 25.26
N THR A 146 21.98 8.09 26.23
CA THR A 146 22.07 7.78 27.66
C THR A 146 20.71 7.96 28.29
N VAL A 147 20.25 6.94 28.99
CA VAL A 147 18.97 6.93 29.70
C VAL A 147 19.22 6.85 31.20
N THR A 148 18.58 7.75 31.93
CA THR A 148 18.54 7.78 33.39
C THR A 148 17.18 7.33 33.90
N LEU A 149 17.17 6.43 34.87
CA LEU A 149 15.97 5.87 35.49
C LEU A 149 16.03 5.93 37.01
N SER A 150 14.95 6.40 37.62
CA SER A 150 14.77 6.38 39.08
C SER A 150 13.40 5.84 39.44
N LEU A 151 13.35 4.97 40.46
CA LEU A 151 12.08 4.48 41.01
C LEU A 151 11.65 5.34 42.19
N PHE A 152 10.34 5.57 42.32
CA PHE A 152 9.73 6.33 43.41
C PHE A 152 8.64 5.50 44.08
N ASN A 153 8.60 5.52 45.41
CA ASN A 153 7.55 4.90 46.22
C ASN A 153 6.27 5.74 46.27
N ALA A 154 5.24 5.30 47.00
CA ALA A 154 3.97 6.03 47.10
C ALA A 154 4.14 7.40 47.78
N GLY A 155 5.08 7.51 48.73
CA GLY A 155 5.42 8.77 49.41
C GLY A 155 6.16 9.79 48.53
N GLY A 156 6.69 9.38 47.37
CA GLY A 156 7.51 10.23 46.51
C GLY A 156 8.99 10.22 46.86
N GLU A 157 9.43 9.28 47.70
CA GLU A 157 10.83 9.04 47.98
C GLU A 157 11.42 8.09 46.94
N GLN A 158 12.69 8.30 46.61
CA GLN A 158 13.39 7.43 45.69
C GLN A 158 13.59 6.03 46.32
N SER A 159 13.22 4.99 45.59
CA SER A 159 13.41 3.59 45.97
C SER A 159 14.60 3.01 45.20
N GLY A 160 15.61 2.53 45.92
CA GLY A 160 16.85 2.02 45.32
C GLY A 160 17.73 3.11 44.68
N THR A 161 18.64 2.68 43.81
CA THR A 161 19.62 3.54 43.13
C THR A 161 19.11 4.07 41.80
N THR A 162 19.56 5.26 41.41
CA THR A 162 19.33 5.78 40.05
C THR A 162 20.25 5.06 39.08
N LEU A 163 19.69 4.52 38.01
CA LEU A 163 20.47 3.90 36.94
C LEU A 163 20.73 4.93 35.83
N SER A 164 21.95 4.96 35.32
CA SER A 164 22.31 5.67 34.09
C SER A 164 22.98 4.66 33.17
N GLN A 165 22.39 4.44 31.99
CA GLN A 165 22.82 3.42 31.05
C GLN A 165 22.96 4.03 29.65
N THR A 166 24.06 3.70 28.97
CA THR A 166 24.20 4.00 27.55
C THR A 166 23.49 2.91 26.76
N ILE A 167 22.64 3.32 25.83
CA ILE A 167 21.93 2.44 24.89
C ILE A 167 22.43 2.79 23.49
N SER A 168 23.01 1.82 22.80
CA SER A 168 23.43 1.99 21.41
C SER A 168 22.24 2.35 20.50
N GLY A 169 22.52 2.86 19.30
CA GLY A 169 21.48 3.03 18.28
C GLY A 169 20.73 1.71 18.03
N HIS A 170 19.41 1.79 17.93
CA HIS A 170 18.50 0.64 17.77
C HIS A 170 18.55 -0.42 18.89
N ALA A 171 19.33 -0.23 19.95
CA ALA A 171 19.43 -1.20 21.05
C ALA A 171 18.27 -1.09 22.04
N ALA A 172 18.11 -2.13 22.86
CA ALA A 172 17.09 -2.16 23.90
C ALA A 172 17.65 -2.68 25.23
N LEU A 173 17.23 -2.05 26.33
CA LEU A 173 17.50 -2.51 27.68
C LEU A 173 16.29 -3.25 28.23
N ARG A 174 16.54 -4.35 28.95
CA ARG A 174 15.56 -5.03 29.80
C ARG A 174 16.04 -4.99 31.24
N LEU A 175 15.26 -4.35 32.10
CA LEU A 175 15.62 -4.12 33.50
C LEU A 175 14.54 -4.73 34.41
N SER A 176 14.95 -5.58 35.34
CA SER A 176 14.12 -5.94 36.48
C SER A 176 14.26 -4.89 37.60
N THR A 177 13.33 -4.89 38.54
CA THR A 177 13.41 -4.11 39.79
C THR A 177 14.70 -4.36 40.59
N SER A 178 15.24 -5.58 40.55
CA SER A 178 16.51 -5.90 41.21
C SER A 178 17.71 -5.14 40.64
N ALA A 179 17.64 -4.68 39.38
CA ALA A 179 18.69 -3.84 38.78
C ALA A 179 18.91 -2.52 39.54
N PHE A 180 17.88 -2.03 40.22
CA PHE A 180 17.91 -0.78 41.01
C PHE A 180 18.36 -1.00 42.45
N THR A 181 18.79 -2.21 42.81
CA THR A 181 19.02 -2.63 44.21
C THR A 181 17.82 -2.37 45.13
N ALA A 182 16.62 -2.30 44.56
CA ALA A 182 15.38 -2.15 45.32
C ALA A 182 15.02 -3.52 45.92
N SER A 183 14.60 -3.53 47.18
CA SER A 183 14.08 -4.77 47.79
C SER A 183 12.70 -5.08 47.22
N PRO A 184 12.34 -6.37 47.02
CA PRO A 184 10.98 -6.74 46.65
C PRO A 184 9.98 -6.12 47.62
N THR A 185 8.92 -5.52 47.09
CA THR A 185 7.93 -4.77 47.85
C THR A 185 6.54 -4.99 47.28
N SER A 186 5.55 -5.12 48.16
CA SER A 186 4.14 -5.11 47.78
C SER A 186 3.63 -3.70 47.43
N GLU A 187 4.44 -2.67 47.66
CA GLU A 187 4.11 -1.28 47.36
C GLU A 187 4.11 -0.99 45.85
N THR A 188 3.28 -0.04 45.42
CA THR A 188 3.39 0.55 44.07
C THR A 188 4.62 1.42 43.95
N LEU A 189 5.51 1.04 43.05
CA LEU A 189 6.56 1.93 42.57
C LEU A 189 6.13 2.58 41.25
N SER A 190 6.72 3.73 40.95
CA SER A 190 6.67 4.35 39.62
C SER A 190 8.09 4.63 39.12
N ALA A 191 8.32 4.60 37.81
CA ALA A 191 9.60 5.00 37.24
C ALA A 191 9.53 6.40 36.62
N ARG A 192 10.60 7.18 36.81
CA ARG A 192 10.91 8.37 36.02
C ARG A 192 12.05 8.03 35.08
N ILE A 193 11.85 8.29 33.81
CA ILE A 193 12.80 7.97 32.75
C ILE A 193 13.12 9.26 32.00
N SER A 194 14.40 9.60 31.92
CA SER A 194 14.90 10.75 31.17
C SER A 194 16.03 10.30 30.25
N ALA A 195 16.08 10.80 29.03
CA ALA A 195 17.08 10.43 28.04
C ALA A 195 17.52 11.64 27.22
N ASN A 196 18.76 11.63 26.74
CA ASN A 196 19.28 12.66 25.82
C ASN A 196 18.91 12.41 24.35
N VAL A 197 18.34 11.23 24.05
CA VAL A 197 17.69 10.88 22.79
C VAL A 197 16.27 10.38 23.09
N PRO A 198 15.27 10.58 22.21
CA PRO A 198 13.94 10.02 22.42
C PRO A 198 13.98 8.48 22.52
N VAL A 199 13.44 7.91 23.61
CA VAL A 199 13.37 6.46 23.83
C VAL A 199 11.93 6.01 24.11
N ALA A 200 11.59 4.79 23.76
CA ALA A 200 10.27 4.20 24.02
C ALA A 200 10.37 3.23 25.20
N ALA A 201 9.69 3.52 26.32
CA ALA A 201 9.69 2.63 27.48
C ALA A 201 8.36 1.89 27.64
N THR A 202 8.41 0.65 28.15
CA THR A 202 7.22 -0.15 28.45
C THR A 202 7.51 -1.06 29.63
N ALA A 203 6.65 -1.04 30.64
CA ALA A 203 6.67 -2.05 31.70
C ALA A 203 5.80 -3.24 31.29
N ILE A 204 6.36 -4.43 31.43
CA ILE A 204 5.70 -5.71 31.18
C ILE A 204 5.58 -6.42 32.53
N LEU A 205 4.36 -6.47 33.05
CA LEU A 205 4.07 -7.14 34.30
C LEU A 205 3.57 -8.55 34.01
N ASN A 206 4.14 -9.54 34.70
CA ASN A 206 3.67 -10.91 34.71
C ASN A 206 3.20 -11.24 36.13
N ARG A 207 1.90 -11.45 36.30
CA ARG A 207 1.30 -11.86 37.57
C ARG A 207 0.70 -13.24 37.43
N SER A 208 1.30 -14.23 38.09
CA SER A 208 0.79 -15.60 38.13
C SER A 208 0.45 -16.20 36.74
N GLY A 209 1.12 -15.77 35.67
CA GLY A 209 0.87 -16.23 34.30
C GLY A 209 0.08 -15.27 33.41
N SER A 210 -0.33 -14.09 33.91
CA SER A 210 -1.07 -13.09 33.13
C SER A 210 -0.19 -11.89 32.79
N LEU A 211 -0.28 -11.38 31.56
CA LEU A 211 0.49 -10.24 31.07
C LEU A 211 -0.30 -8.94 31.15
N MET A 212 0.36 -7.89 31.62
CA MET A 212 -0.14 -6.52 31.52
C MET A 212 0.97 -5.60 31.01
N PHE A 213 0.69 -4.87 29.94
CA PHE A 213 1.63 -3.93 29.34
C PHE A 213 1.25 -2.51 29.79
N VAL A 214 2.26 -1.72 30.15
CA VAL A 214 2.10 -0.32 30.58
C VAL A 214 3.14 0.52 29.85
N PRO A 215 2.78 1.14 28.72
CA PRO A 215 3.65 2.05 27.99
C PRO A 215 4.03 3.28 28.84
N GLY A 216 5.20 3.85 28.57
CA GLY A 216 5.62 5.11 29.15
C GLY A 216 4.69 6.26 28.77
N GLN A 217 4.28 7.04 29.75
CA GLN A 217 3.37 8.16 29.58
C GLN A 217 4.13 9.49 29.57
N ARG A 218 3.64 10.46 28.79
CA ARG A 218 4.17 11.82 28.75
C ARG A 218 4.01 12.51 30.11
N VAL A 219 5.02 13.29 30.52
CA VAL A 219 5.06 13.97 31.82
C VAL A 219 4.49 15.38 31.81
N ASP A 220 4.13 15.90 30.65
CA ASP A 220 3.72 17.29 30.39
C ASP A 220 2.22 17.43 30.10
N GLN A 221 1.46 16.32 30.12
CA GLN A 221 0.01 16.32 29.86
C GLN A 221 -0.79 16.82 31.06
N SER A 222 -0.97 18.14 31.13
CA SER A 222 -1.86 18.80 32.08
C SER A 222 -3.32 18.66 31.67
N ALA A 223 -4.16 18.26 32.61
CA ALA A 223 -5.62 18.20 32.41
C ALA A 223 -6.32 18.33 33.76
N SER A 224 -7.48 18.97 33.77
CA SER A 224 -8.37 19.05 34.95
C SER A 224 -9.28 17.84 35.10
N MET A 225 -9.43 17.04 34.04
CA MET A 225 -10.29 15.85 34.01
C MET A 225 -9.61 14.73 33.25
N ARG A 226 -9.69 13.52 33.81
CA ARG A 226 -9.26 12.27 33.16
C ARG A 226 -10.34 11.21 33.34
N ILE A 227 -10.54 10.38 32.31
CA ILE A 227 -11.54 9.32 32.30
C ILE A 227 -10.89 7.94 32.19
N ALA A 228 -11.33 6.99 33.02
CA ALA A 228 -11.14 5.57 32.75
C ALA A 228 -12.44 5.03 32.15
N ALA A 229 -12.44 4.74 30.84
CA ALA A 229 -13.65 4.47 30.07
C ALA A 229 -14.37 3.15 30.44
N HIS A 230 -13.68 2.26 31.15
CA HIS A 230 -14.27 1.03 31.69
C HIS A 230 -13.78 0.80 33.12
N PHE A 231 -14.72 0.52 34.01
CA PHE A 231 -14.53 0.19 35.41
C PHE A 231 -15.55 -0.90 35.75
N THR A 232 -15.08 -2.03 36.26
CA THR A 232 -15.97 -3.12 36.68
C THR A 232 -15.52 -3.68 38.02
N SER A 233 -16.44 -3.79 38.98
CA SER A 233 -16.20 -4.34 40.32
C SER A 233 -17.22 -5.41 40.68
N GLY A 234 -16.83 -6.40 41.49
CA GLY A 234 -17.65 -7.58 41.80
C GLY A 234 -17.51 -8.69 40.76
N ASN A 235 -18.18 -9.83 40.99
CA ASN A 235 -18.11 -11.01 40.10
C ASN A 235 -16.67 -11.48 39.79
N GLY A 236 -15.77 -11.36 40.77
CA GLY A 236 -14.37 -11.74 40.64
C GLY A 236 -13.41 -10.62 40.23
N PHE A 237 -13.91 -9.41 39.90
CA PHE A 237 -13.08 -8.23 39.62
C PHE A 237 -12.96 -7.28 40.83
N ASP A 238 -11.74 -6.86 41.14
CA ASP A 238 -11.43 -5.76 42.06
C ASP A 238 -10.47 -4.75 41.42
N PRO A 239 -10.98 -3.69 40.79
CA PRO A 239 -10.17 -2.73 40.07
C PRO A 239 -9.38 -1.80 41.00
N VAL A 240 -8.13 -1.54 40.65
CA VAL A 240 -7.22 -0.67 41.40
C VAL A 240 -6.81 0.52 40.55
N LEU A 241 -7.23 1.72 40.95
CA LEU A 241 -6.77 2.97 40.34
C LEU A 241 -5.38 3.31 40.85
N VAL A 242 -4.43 3.50 39.93
CA VAL A 242 -3.07 3.99 40.23
C VAL A 242 -2.91 5.39 39.63
N LEU A 243 -2.57 6.37 40.47
CA LEU A 243 -2.24 7.73 40.04
C LEU A 243 -0.84 8.08 40.49
N THR A 244 -0.05 8.65 39.59
CA THR A 244 1.35 9.03 39.81
C THR A 244 1.52 10.50 39.49
N ASN A 245 2.09 11.25 40.43
CA ASN A 245 2.36 12.67 40.25
C ASN A 245 3.81 12.85 39.79
N PRO A 246 4.05 13.27 38.53
CA PRO A 246 5.41 13.52 38.04
C PRO A 246 6.02 14.83 38.58
N THR A 247 5.23 15.68 39.24
CA THR A 247 5.67 16.99 39.73
C THR A 247 6.17 16.92 41.17
N ALA A 248 7.02 17.88 41.57
CA ALA A 248 7.54 17.96 42.93
C ALA A 248 6.51 18.41 43.98
N SER A 249 5.36 18.95 43.57
CA SER A 249 4.34 19.47 44.48
C SER A 249 3.16 18.51 44.58
N PRO A 250 2.59 18.28 45.78
CA PRO A 250 1.43 17.41 45.93
C PRO A 250 0.21 17.96 45.19
N THR A 251 -0.62 17.08 44.65
CA THR A 251 -1.86 17.44 43.94
C THR A 251 -3.05 16.75 44.58
N THR A 252 -4.15 17.49 44.76
CA THR A 252 -5.42 16.90 45.18
C THR A 252 -6.22 16.45 43.97
N VAL A 253 -6.73 15.22 44.02
CA VAL A 253 -7.57 14.61 42.97
C VAL A 253 -8.88 14.16 43.60
N THR A 254 -10.00 14.32 42.88
CA THR A 254 -11.30 13.79 43.28
C THR A 254 -11.71 12.71 42.30
N VAL A 255 -11.95 11.50 42.81
CA VAL A 255 -12.34 10.34 42.01
C VAL A 255 -13.81 10.04 42.25
N THR A 256 -14.59 9.96 41.18
CA THR A 256 -16.00 9.58 41.23
C THR A 256 -16.24 8.38 40.32
N ALA A 257 -16.87 7.34 40.87
CA ALA A 257 -17.31 6.18 40.10
C ALA A 257 -18.75 6.38 39.62
N PHE A 258 -18.99 6.11 38.34
CA PHE A 258 -20.29 6.22 37.70
C PHE A 258 -20.71 4.86 37.15
N GLY A 259 -22.00 4.51 37.27
CA GLY A 259 -22.58 3.37 36.58
C GLY A 259 -22.82 3.65 35.09
N GLU A 260 -23.32 2.67 34.34
CA GLU A 260 -23.55 2.81 32.90
C GLU A 260 -24.55 3.93 32.53
N THR A 261 -25.56 4.14 33.37
CA THR A 261 -26.57 5.19 33.15
C THR A 261 -26.10 6.59 33.53
N GLY A 262 -24.86 6.76 33.99
CA GLY A 262 -24.33 8.04 34.43
C GLY A 262 -24.63 8.42 35.87
N ALA A 263 -25.34 7.58 36.61
CA ALA A 263 -25.55 7.78 38.04
C ALA A 263 -24.24 7.55 38.81
N ALA A 264 -23.86 8.49 39.67
CA ALA A 264 -22.74 8.31 40.58
C ALA A 264 -23.04 7.17 41.57
N VAL A 265 -22.11 6.22 41.68
CA VAL A 265 -22.24 5.07 42.60
C VAL A 265 -22.07 5.52 44.06
N SER A 266 -21.22 6.53 44.27
CA SER A 266 -20.97 7.15 45.56
C SER A 266 -20.61 8.63 45.37
N ALA A 267 -20.61 9.41 46.45
CA ALA A 267 -20.02 10.74 46.43
C ALA A 267 -18.53 10.65 46.04
N GLY A 268 -18.03 11.66 45.31
CA GLY A 268 -16.62 11.72 44.90
C GLY A 268 -15.69 11.72 46.11
N ARG A 269 -14.60 10.95 46.02
CA ARG A 269 -13.59 10.83 47.08
C ARG A 269 -12.33 11.60 46.67
N SER A 270 -11.90 12.52 47.52
CA SER A 270 -10.64 13.23 47.33
C SER A 270 -9.45 12.46 47.91
N PHE A 271 -8.34 12.51 47.20
CA PHE A 271 -7.04 11.97 47.57
C PHE A 271 -5.96 13.03 47.34
N THR A 272 -4.93 13.03 48.17
CA THR A 272 -3.71 13.82 47.93
C THR A 272 -2.67 12.90 47.34
N VAL A 273 -2.23 13.16 46.12
CA VAL A 273 -1.11 12.47 45.48
C VAL A 273 0.18 13.24 45.82
N PRO A 274 1.11 12.66 46.61
CA PRO A 274 2.34 13.35 46.99
C PRO A 274 3.16 13.80 45.78
N GLY A 275 4.00 14.83 45.93
CA GLY A 275 4.95 15.20 44.89
C GLY A 275 5.91 14.04 44.62
N ASN A 276 6.16 13.72 43.35
CA ASN A 276 6.89 12.53 42.87
C ASN A 276 6.28 11.17 43.27
N GLY A 277 5.27 11.15 44.12
CA GLY A 277 4.67 9.95 44.68
C GLY A 277 3.53 9.40 43.85
N SER A 278 2.84 8.43 44.44
CA SER A 278 1.68 7.78 43.84
C SER A 278 0.64 7.41 44.88
N ILE A 279 -0.58 7.15 44.43
CA ILE A 279 -1.62 6.51 45.23
C ILE A 279 -2.11 5.26 44.52
N SER A 280 -2.65 4.33 45.29
CA SER A 280 -3.41 3.19 44.79
C SER A 280 -4.72 3.10 45.56
N ALA A 281 -5.83 3.02 44.85
CA ALA A 281 -7.16 2.99 45.45
C ALA A 281 -8.01 1.92 44.77
N ASP A 282 -8.37 0.89 45.54
CA ASP A 282 -9.33 -0.13 45.13
C ASP A 282 -10.78 0.40 45.18
N THR A 283 -11.76 -0.44 44.83
CA THR A 283 -13.17 -0.05 44.80
C THR A 283 -13.70 0.38 46.17
N SER A 284 -13.35 -0.36 47.23
CA SER A 284 -13.79 -0.07 48.60
C SER A 284 -13.25 1.29 49.08
N THR A 285 -12.03 1.58 48.67
CA THR A 285 -11.35 2.84 48.91
C THR A 285 -12.06 3.94 48.12
N ILE A 286 -12.27 3.82 46.82
CA ILE A 286 -12.93 4.86 46.02
C ILE A 286 -14.34 5.17 46.57
N THR A 287 -15.14 4.15 46.87
CA THR A 287 -16.56 4.29 47.23
C THR A 287 -16.84 4.55 48.71
N ARG A 288 -15.86 4.30 49.59
CA ARG A 288 -16.02 4.27 51.07
C ARG A 288 -17.11 3.31 51.56
N GLN A 289 -17.39 2.27 50.78
CA GLN A 289 -18.34 1.23 51.18
C GLN A 289 -17.57 0.00 51.67
N PRO A 290 -17.96 -0.58 52.82
CA PRO A 290 -17.28 -1.76 53.38
C PRO A 290 -17.52 -3.03 52.56
N PHE A 291 -18.56 -3.04 51.71
CA PHE A 291 -18.85 -4.10 50.75
C PHE A 291 -18.65 -3.54 49.35
N VAL A 292 -17.87 -4.25 48.51
CA VAL A 292 -17.62 -3.86 47.12
C VAL A 292 -18.93 -3.94 46.33
N PRO A 293 -19.53 -2.80 45.90
CA PRO A 293 -20.73 -2.86 45.08
C PRO A 293 -20.38 -3.50 43.72
N THR A 294 -21.30 -4.27 43.16
CA THR A 294 -21.18 -4.70 41.76
C THR A 294 -21.47 -3.49 40.88
N VAL A 295 -20.44 -3.00 40.19
CA VAL A 295 -20.54 -1.83 39.31
C VAL A 295 -20.01 -2.23 37.95
N ASN A 296 -20.77 -1.93 36.91
CA ASN A 296 -20.26 -1.82 35.55
C ASN A 296 -20.38 -0.35 35.16
N GLY A 297 -19.26 0.31 34.85
CA GLY A 297 -19.21 1.76 34.89
C GLY A 297 -17.93 2.36 34.35
N TRP A 298 -17.64 3.59 34.77
CA TRP A 298 -16.44 4.36 34.42
C TRP A 298 -16.00 5.24 35.59
N LEU A 299 -14.75 5.71 35.55
CA LEU A 299 -14.22 6.64 36.55
C LEU A 299 -13.99 8.03 35.95
N ARG A 300 -14.38 9.05 36.71
CA ARG A 300 -13.96 10.44 36.50
C ARG A 300 -12.94 10.83 37.55
N ILE A 301 -11.78 11.30 37.10
CA ILE A 301 -10.69 11.80 37.96
C ILE A 301 -10.53 13.29 37.69
N GLU A 302 -10.91 14.11 38.66
CA GLU A 302 -10.84 15.56 38.59
C GLU A 302 -9.65 16.07 39.40
N SER A 303 -8.89 17.00 38.84
CA SER A 303 -7.73 17.60 39.49
C SER A 303 -7.59 19.07 39.12
N GLN A 304 -6.62 19.76 39.72
CA GLN A 304 -6.11 20.99 39.12
C GLN A 304 -5.58 20.69 37.70
N ASN A 305 -5.45 21.71 36.85
CA ASN A 305 -4.91 21.56 35.50
C ASN A 305 -3.39 21.33 35.54
N VAL A 306 -2.97 20.15 36.00
CA VAL A 306 -1.58 19.78 36.25
C VAL A 306 -1.26 18.42 35.63
N PRO A 307 0.02 18.11 35.39
CA PRO A 307 0.43 16.79 34.97
C PRO A 307 0.10 15.73 36.02
N LEU A 308 -0.55 14.66 35.59
CA LEU A 308 -0.89 13.51 36.41
C LEU A 308 -0.96 12.30 35.49
N ASN A 309 -0.18 11.28 35.82
CA ASN A 309 -0.11 10.01 35.10
C ASN A 309 -0.85 8.93 35.86
N GLY A 310 -1.17 7.82 35.21
CA GLY A 310 -1.87 6.74 35.88
C GLY A 310 -2.53 5.74 34.94
N VAL A 311 -3.01 4.68 35.55
CA VAL A 311 -3.79 3.61 34.90
C VAL A 311 -4.85 3.11 35.88
N LEU A 312 -5.96 2.61 35.36
CA LEU A 312 -6.85 1.77 36.14
C LEU A 312 -6.50 0.31 35.85
N ILE A 313 -6.08 -0.44 36.85
CA ILE A 313 -5.79 -1.87 36.70
C ILE A 313 -7.10 -2.63 36.94
N LEU A 314 -7.58 -3.37 35.95
CA LEU A 314 -8.64 -4.34 36.15
C LEU A 314 -8.02 -5.68 36.51
N ASP A 315 -8.30 -6.13 37.73
CA ASP A 315 -7.83 -7.39 38.28
C ASP A 315 -9.02 -8.33 38.51
N GLY A 316 -9.10 -9.38 37.69
CA GLY A 316 -10.08 -10.47 37.76
C GLY A 316 -9.50 -11.76 38.33
N ASN A 317 -8.47 -11.69 39.18
CA ASN A 317 -7.67 -12.79 39.72
C ASN A 317 -6.81 -13.52 38.66
N ARG A 318 -7.41 -13.95 37.55
CA ARG A 318 -6.71 -14.51 36.37
C ARG A 318 -6.58 -13.50 35.23
N ALA A 319 -7.62 -12.70 34.97
CA ALA A 319 -7.55 -11.64 33.97
C ALA A 319 -6.89 -10.38 34.57
N LEU A 320 -5.87 -9.83 33.91
CA LEU A 320 -5.18 -8.61 34.37
C LEU A 320 -4.95 -7.67 33.18
N THR A 321 -5.50 -6.47 33.23
CA THR A 321 -5.22 -5.42 32.22
C THR A 321 -5.08 -4.05 32.86
N SER A 322 -4.29 -3.19 32.22
CA SER A 322 -4.29 -1.75 32.50
C SER A 322 -5.34 -1.09 31.60
N ILE A 323 -6.00 -0.04 32.06
CA ILE A 323 -6.84 0.85 31.27
C ILE A 323 -6.20 2.23 31.32
N PRO A 324 -5.86 2.82 30.16
CA PRO A 324 -5.26 4.14 30.12
C PRO A 324 -6.25 5.20 30.57
N LEU A 325 -5.77 6.17 31.37
CA LEU A 325 -6.55 7.35 31.73
C LEU A 325 -6.49 8.36 30.59
N GLN A 326 -7.66 8.76 30.08
CA GLN A 326 -7.78 9.63 28.91
C GLN A 326 -8.07 11.07 29.35
N ALA A 327 -7.19 11.99 28.94
CA ALA A 327 -7.36 13.43 29.17
C ALA A 327 -8.18 14.13 28.07
N THR A 328 -8.24 13.53 26.88
CA THR A 328 -8.88 14.13 25.69
C THR A 328 -9.91 13.18 25.13
N ALA A 329 -11.12 13.68 24.91
CA ALA A 329 -12.19 12.97 24.21
C ALA A 329 -11.96 13.04 22.69
N VAL A 330 -12.37 12.02 21.95
CA VAL A 330 -12.16 11.88 20.50
C VAL A 330 -13.46 11.56 19.78
N ASP A 331 -13.61 12.08 18.57
CA ASP A 331 -14.76 11.87 17.69
C ASP A 331 -14.56 10.70 16.72
N ARG A 332 -13.32 10.18 16.63
CA ARG A 332 -12.93 9.09 15.75
C ARG A 332 -11.97 8.16 16.47
N MET A 333 -12.25 6.86 16.41
CA MET A 333 -11.47 5.83 17.07
C MET A 333 -11.21 4.68 16.12
N LEU A 334 -9.98 4.21 16.09
CA LEU A 334 -9.54 3.03 15.35
C LEU A 334 -8.91 2.05 16.33
N TYR A 335 -9.44 0.83 16.37
CA TYR A 335 -8.87 -0.28 17.14
C TYR A 335 -8.15 -1.20 16.19
N SER A 336 -6.82 -1.11 16.18
CA SER A 336 -5.92 -1.68 15.17
C SER A 336 -5.88 -3.21 15.14
N GLN A 337 -6.70 -3.90 15.94
CA GLN A 337 -6.79 -5.35 16.01
C GLN A 337 -8.12 -5.78 16.64
N ILE A 338 -8.71 -6.87 16.13
CA ILE A 338 -9.84 -7.57 16.75
C ILE A 338 -9.59 -9.07 16.83
N PHE A 339 -10.29 -9.73 17.75
CA PHE A 339 -10.37 -11.19 17.82
C PHE A 339 -11.80 -11.58 18.16
N GLN A 340 -12.45 -12.31 17.25
CA GLN A 340 -13.78 -12.91 17.41
C GLN A 340 -13.71 -14.41 17.19
N THR A 341 -13.06 -15.15 18.08
CA THR A 341 -13.03 -16.62 17.99
C THR A 341 -14.02 -17.25 18.98
N SER A 342 -14.12 -18.59 18.96
CA SER A 342 -14.78 -19.35 20.02
C SER A 342 -14.26 -19.01 21.41
N ASP A 343 -12.98 -18.66 21.52
CA ASP A 343 -12.26 -18.51 22.79
C ASP A 343 -11.94 -17.07 23.17
N ILE A 344 -11.89 -16.14 22.20
CA ILE A 344 -11.51 -14.74 22.42
C ILE A 344 -12.58 -13.81 21.84
N SER A 345 -12.91 -12.77 22.59
CA SER A 345 -13.84 -11.71 22.17
C SER A 345 -13.20 -10.32 22.26
N THR A 346 -13.75 -9.39 21.48
CA THR A 346 -13.42 -7.96 21.59
C THR A 346 -14.60 -7.23 22.23
N GLY A 347 -14.38 -6.66 23.41
CA GLY A 347 -15.29 -5.73 24.06
C GLY A 347 -15.00 -4.29 23.64
N LEU A 348 -16.06 -3.49 23.49
CA LEU A 348 -15.98 -2.06 23.21
C LEU A 348 -16.70 -1.29 24.32
N PHE A 349 -16.00 -0.31 24.89
CA PHE A 349 -16.51 0.52 25.97
C PHE A 349 -16.36 1.98 25.60
N VAL A 350 -17.48 2.72 25.58
CA VAL A 350 -17.53 4.11 25.13
C VAL A 350 -18.29 4.95 26.14
N VAL A 351 -17.74 6.08 26.57
CA VAL A 351 -18.29 6.99 27.57
C VAL A 351 -18.59 8.34 26.93
N ASN A 352 -19.83 8.78 27.07
CA ASN A 352 -20.28 10.12 26.71
C ASN A 352 -20.42 10.97 27.97
N THR A 353 -19.59 12.00 28.12
CA THR A 353 -19.64 12.93 29.26
C THR A 353 -20.44 14.20 28.96
N TRP A 354 -21.07 14.30 27.78
CA TRP A 354 -21.85 15.45 27.38
C TRP A 354 -23.27 15.38 27.94
N ALA A 355 -23.89 16.55 28.10
CA ALA A 355 -25.29 16.68 28.51
C ALA A 355 -26.30 16.31 27.41
N ILE A 356 -25.84 15.97 26.21
CA ILE A 356 -26.64 15.54 25.06
C ILE A 356 -26.17 14.16 24.58
N ALA A 357 -27.07 13.42 23.93
CA ALA A 357 -26.76 12.10 23.38
C ALA A 357 -25.77 12.21 22.20
N ALA A 358 -24.90 11.22 22.08
CA ALA A 358 -24.04 11.02 20.92
C ALA A 358 -24.59 9.87 20.08
N THR A 359 -24.27 9.87 18.79
CA THR A 359 -24.53 8.74 17.89
C THR A 359 -23.19 8.16 17.48
N LEU A 360 -23.04 6.84 17.62
CA LEU A 360 -21.83 6.09 17.30
C LEU A 360 -22.06 5.28 16.02
N ASP A 361 -21.35 5.63 14.96
CA ASP A 361 -21.27 4.83 13.73
C ASP A 361 -20.08 3.87 13.84
N ILE A 362 -20.39 2.59 14.03
CA ILE A 362 -19.40 1.52 14.19
C ILE A 362 -19.25 0.79 12.85
N SER A 363 -18.01 0.64 12.38
CA SER A 363 -17.67 -0.08 11.15
C SER A 363 -16.67 -1.20 11.44
N LEU A 364 -16.91 -2.37 10.85
CA LEU A 364 -16.03 -3.54 10.90
C LEU A 364 -15.33 -3.71 9.55
N VAL A 365 -14.02 -3.46 9.53
CA VAL A 365 -13.20 -3.44 8.31
C VAL A 365 -12.27 -4.67 8.30
N ARG A 366 -12.21 -5.37 7.17
CA ARG A 366 -11.35 -6.54 6.96
C ARG A 366 -9.90 -6.11 6.66
N GLY A 367 -8.97 -7.07 6.71
CA GLY A 367 -7.55 -6.82 6.41
C GLY A 367 -7.28 -6.29 4.99
N ASP A 368 -8.15 -6.58 4.03
CA ASP A 368 -8.07 -6.07 2.65
C ASP A 368 -8.63 -4.63 2.48
N GLY A 369 -9.18 -4.03 3.54
CA GLY A 369 -9.78 -2.70 3.53
C GLY A 369 -11.26 -2.65 3.12
N THR A 370 -11.87 -3.80 2.81
CA THR A 370 -13.32 -3.88 2.57
C THR A 370 -14.10 -3.78 3.89
N THR A 371 -15.24 -3.10 3.87
CA THR A 371 -16.08 -2.95 5.06
C THR A 371 -17.16 -4.03 5.05
N SER A 372 -17.13 -4.89 6.07
CA SER A 372 -17.99 -6.07 6.14
C SER A 372 -19.34 -5.79 6.81
N ALA A 373 -19.38 -4.85 7.76
CA ALA A 373 -20.58 -4.47 8.47
C ALA A 373 -20.48 -3.05 9.03
N GLN A 374 -21.62 -2.37 9.13
CA GLN A 374 -21.76 -1.05 9.76
C GLN A 374 -23.04 -1.00 10.59
N LYS A 375 -23.01 -0.29 11.71
CA LYS A 375 -24.17 -0.10 12.60
C LYS A 375 -24.07 1.22 13.36
N SER A 376 -25.18 1.96 13.40
CA SER A 376 -25.31 3.16 14.22
C SER A 376 -25.99 2.83 15.54
N ILE A 377 -25.45 3.35 16.65
CA ILE A 377 -25.96 3.14 18.00
C ILE A 377 -26.04 4.49 18.71
N ASP A 378 -27.16 4.78 19.37
CA ASP A 378 -27.27 5.96 20.23
C ASP A 378 -26.63 5.72 21.59
N LEU A 379 -25.79 6.66 22.01
CA LEU A 379 -25.15 6.71 23.32
C LEU A 379 -25.76 7.87 24.12
N PRO A 380 -26.62 7.60 25.12
CA PRO A 380 -27.28 8.64 25.92
C PRO A 380 -26.29 9.64 26.55
N SER A 381 -26.79 10.82 26.92
CA SER A 381 -26.00 11.81 27.65
C SER A 381 -25.47 11.26 28.98
N ASN A 382 -24.27 11.68 29.37
CA ASN A 382 -23.61 11.28 30.61
C ASN A 382 -23.54 9.76 30.85
N SER A 383 -23.57 8.93 29.82
CA SER A 383 -23.70 7.47 29.95
C SER A 383 -22.49 6.71 29.39
N LYS A 384 -22.49 5.40 29.56
CA LYS A 384 -21.52 4.48 28.98
C LYS A 384 -22.23 3.36 28.22
N MET A 385 -21.69 3.02 27.05
CA MET A 385 -21.98 1.79 26.33
C MET A 385 -20.93 0.74 26.69
N SER A 386 -21.37 -0.47 27.03
CA SER A 386 -20.55 -1.67 27.12
C SER A 386 -21.14 -2.73 26.20
N THR A 387 -20.37 -3.19 25.21
CA THR A 387 -20.84 -4.22 24.27
C THR A 387 -19.70 -5.15 23.89
N VAL A 388 -20.03 -6.37 23.49
CA VAL A 388 -19.08 -7.25 22.80
C VAL A 388 -19.33 -7.13 21.30
N MET A 389 -18.27 -7.28 20.50
CA MET A 389 -18.36 -7.10 19.05
C MET A 389 -19.33 -8.07 18.39
N ARG A 390 -19.40 -9.32 18.87
CA ARG A 390 -20.37 -10.33 18.40
C ARG A 390 -21.84 -9.91 18.58
N ASP A 391 -22.15 -9.07 19.57
CA ASP A 391 -23.53 -8.59 19.80
C ASP A 391 -23.90 -7.45 18.84
N VAL A 392 -22.90 -6.66 18.43
CA VAL A 392 -23.06 -5.59 17.44
C VAL A 392 -23.13 -6.18 16.03
N PHE A 393 -22.23 -7.14 15.73
CA PHE A 393 -22.11 -7.84 14.45
C PHE A 393 -22.07 -9.36 14.65
N PRO A 394 -23.23 -10.04 14.68
CA PRO A 394 -23.30 -11.49 14.89
C PRO A 394 -22.55 -12.34 13.85
N ASN A 395 -22.38 -11.82 12.64
CA ASN A 395 -21.71 -12.51 11.53
C ASN A 395 -20.18 -12.34 11.53
N ALA A 396 -19.59 -11.68 12.54
CA ALA A 396 -18.15 -11.46 12.65
C ALA A 396 -17.37 -12.66 13.23
N ALA A 397 -17.99 -13.86 13.30
CA ALA A 397 -17.37 -15.05 13.86
C ALA A 397 -16.09 -15.45 13.12
N ASP A 398 -15.12 -15.97 13.88
CA ASP A 398 -13.80 -16.45 13.48
C ASP A 398 -12.87 -15.41 12.83
N GLN A 399 -13.14 -14.11 13.04
CA GLN A 399 -12.25 -13.03 12.58
C GLN A 399 -11.10 -12.79 13.56
N THR A 400 -9.87 -13.12 13.15
CA THR A 400 -8.62 -12.85 13.87
C THR A 400 -7.77 -11.74 13.24
N SER A 401 -8.28 -11.14 12.17
CA SER A 401 -7.71 -9.98 11.48
C SER A 401 -8.83 -8.98 11.16
N GLY A 402 -8.45 -7.80 10.71
CA GLY A 402 -9.34 -6.65 10.58
C GLY A 402 -9.27 -5.71 11.79
N TYR A 403 -10.04 -4.65 11.71
CA TYR A 403 -10.07 -3.58 12.70
C TYR A 403 -11.45 -2.95 12.80
N VAL A 404 -11.68 -2.23 13.90
CA VAL A 404 -12.95 -1.53 14.15
C VAL A 404 -12.72 -0.04 14.13
N VAL A 405 -13.65 0.66 13.48
CA VAL A 405 -13.70 2.12 13.45
C VAL A 405 -14.98 2.58 14.12
N ILE A 406 -14.89 3.56 15.00
CA ILE A 406 -16.04 4.24 15.58
C ILE A 406 -15.94 5.72 15.23
N ARG A 407 -16.97 6.26 14.57
CA ARG A 407 -17.17 7.70 14.41
C ARG A 407 -18.30 8.13 15.33
N SER A 408 -18.06 9.15 16.14
CA SER A 408 -19.04 9.69 17.08
C SER A 408 -19.47 11.08 16.67
N SER A 409 -20.76 11.41 16.83
CA SER A 409 -21.27 12.77 16.59
C SER A 409 -20.78 13.80 17.62
N LEU A 410 -20.26 13.33 18.76
CA LEU A 410 -19.62 14.14 19.81
C LEU A 410 -18.30 13.48 20.24
N PRO A 411 -17.27 14.25 20.67
CA PRO A 411 -16.07 13.65 21.23
C PRO A 411 -16.38 12.81 22.48
N VAL A 412 -15.93 11.55 22.51
CA VAL A 412 -16.17 10.57 23.59
C VAL A 412 -14.86 9.95 24.09
N TYR A 413 -14.91 9.27 25.23
CA TYR A 413 -13.78 8.47 25.75
C TYR A 413 -14.04 7.00 25.50
N SER A 414 -13.02 6.21 25.17
CA SER A 414 -13.27 4.80 24.84
C SER A 414 -12.07 3.89 25.02
N VAL A 415 -12.33 2.60 25.23
CA VAL A 415 -11.31 1.56 25.31
C VAL A 415 -11.86 0.26 24.73
N GLY A 416 -11.03 -0.47 23.99
CA GLY A 416 -11.31 -1.83 23.56
C GLY A 416 -10.69 -2.81 24.55
N ILE A 417 -11.24 -4.01 24.71
CA ILE A 417 -10.61 -5.07 25.51
C ILE A 417 -10.70 -6.39 24.74
N LEU A 418 -9.56 -7.04 24.52
CA LEU A 418 -9.53 -8.45 24.12
C LEU A 418 -9.57 -9.30 25.38
N ALA A 419 -10.52 -10.22 25.45
CA ALA A 419 -10.66 -11.10 26.61
C ALA A 419 -10.95 -12.53 26.18
N ALA A 420 -10.39 -13.47 26.93
CA ALA A 420 -10.78 -14.87 26.80
C ALA A 420 -12.20 -15.05 27.33
N ASN A 421 -13.05 -15.77 26.60
CA ASN A 421 -14.40 -16.12 27.03
C ASN A 421 -14.41 -16.98 28.30
N SER A 422 -13.29 -17.67 28.57
CA SER A 422 -13.03 -18.43 29.80
C SER A 422 -12.68 -17.55 31.02
N GLY A 423 -12.42 -16.26 30.83
CA GLY A 423 -11.90 -15.35 31.85
C GLY A 423 -10.40 -15.52 32.15
N ALA A 424 -9.67 -16.28 31.34
CA ALA A 424 -8.25 -16.55 31.58
C ALA A 424 -7.34 -15.31 31.44
N PHE A 425 -7.65 -14.42 30.50
CA PHE A 425 -6.94 -13.16 30.32
C PHE A 425 -7.89 -12.04 29.88
N ALA A 426 -7.44 -10.79 30.06
CA ALA A 426 -8.01 -9.60 29.43
C ALA A 426 -6.85 -8.64 29.10
N SER A 427 -6.93 -7.92 27.98
CA SER A 427 -5.94 -6.91 27.61
C SER A 427 -6.62 -5.75 26.90
N SER A 428 -6.37 -4.54 27.36
CA SER A 428 -6.91 -3.32 26.76
C SER A 428 -6.24 -3.02 25.43
N ILE A 429 -7.02 -2.41 24.54
CA ILE A 429 -6.59 -1.78 23.29
C ILE A 429 -6.98 -0.31 23.39
N ALA A 430 -5.98 0.56 23.39
CA ALA A 430 -6.22 2.00 23.31
C ALA A 430 -6.60 2.38 21.88
N PRO A 431 -7.61 3.22 21.65
CA PRO A 431 -7.93 3.66 20.30
C PRO A 431 -6.85 4.62 19.77
N SER A 432 -6.47 4.46 18.50
CA SER A 432 -5.80 5.53 17.76
C SER A 432 -6.83 6.43 17.09
N ARG A 433 -6.46 7.69 16.82
CA ARG A 433 -7.32 8.62 16.07
C ARG A 433 -6.90 8.59 14.59
N PRO A 434 -7.73 8.06 13.67
CA PRO A 434 -7.41 8.10 12.24
C PRO A 434 -7.44 9.54 11.69
N PRO A 435 -6.82 9.81 10.52
CA PRO A 435 -6.88 11.13 9.87
C PRO A 435 -8.31 11.59 9.57
N ASP A 436 -8.51 12.91 9.49
CA ASP A 436 -9.85 13.48 9.22
C ASP A 436 -10.39 13.11 7.83
N THR A 437 -9.50 12.78 6.90
CA THR A 437 -9.80 12.31 5.55
C THR A 437 -10.22 10.84 5.49
N PHE A 438 -10.00 10.06 6.56
CA PHE A 438 -10.37 8.66 6.59
C PHE A 438 -11.88 8.49 6.77
N ALA A 439 -12.46 7.65 5.91
CA ALA A 439 -13.80 7.12 6.05
C ALA A 439 -13.79 5.64 5.64
N PRO A 440 -14.44 4.74 6.40
CA PRO A 440 -14.66 3.35 5.98
C PRO A 440 -15.35 3.30 4.62
N ASN A 441 -15.10 2.23 3.86
CA ASN A 441 -15.83 1.99 2.63
C ASN A 441 -17.30 1.70 2.94
N PRO A 442 -18.24 1.98 2.03
CA PRO A 442 -19.61 1.51 2.19
C PRO A 442 -19.61 -0.02 2.31
N THR A 443 -20.55 -0.57 3.08
CA THR A 443 -20.73 -2.02 3.14
C THR A 443 -21.13 -2.53 1.76
N VAL A 444 -20.39 -3.52 1.25
CA VAL A 444 -20.73 -4.21 0.01
C VAL A 444 -20.81 -5.71 0.30
N ALA A 445 -21.81 -6.37 -0.28
CA ALA A 445 -21.98 -7.81 -0.17
C ALA A 445 -21.41 -8.47 -1.44
N PRO A 446 -20.12 -8.88 -1.47
CA PRO A 446 -19.56 -9.54 -2.63
C PRO A 446 -20.27 -10.87 -2.89
N PRO A 447 -20.25 -11.36 -4.14
CA PRO A 447 -20.77 -12.68 -4.45
C PRO A 447 -20.02 -13.72 -3.60
N LYS A 448 -20.73 -14.73 -3.11
CA LYS A 448 -20.17 -15.76 -2.22
C LYS A 448 -20.53 -17.15 -2.74
N ILE A 449 -19.53 -18.01 -2.91
CA ILE A 449 -19.72 -19.43 -3.22
C ILE A 449 -20.08 -20.15 -1.92
N THR A 450 -21.28 -20.74 -1.82
CA THR A 450 -21.78 -21.35 -0.58
C THR A 450 -21.90 -22.87 -0.62
N ILE A 451 -22.16 -23.45 -1.80
CA ILE A 451 -22.22 -24.89 -1.99
C ILE A 451 -21.33 -25.25 -3.16
N ILE A 452 -20.53 -26.30 -2.98
CA ILE A 452 -19.75 -26.94 -4.04
C ILE A 452 -20.04 -28.45 -3.97
N ASP A 453 -20.62 -29.00 -5.04
CA ASP A 453 -20.91 -30.43 -5.18
C ASP A 453 -20.25 -30.99 -6.46
N PRO A 454 -19.31 -31.95 -6.38
CA PRO A 454 -18.77 -32.56 -5.15
C PRO A 454 -17.97 -31.57 -4.29
N PRO A 455 -17.73 -31.86 -3.00
CA PRO A 455 -16.87 -31.06 -2.13
C PRO A 455 -15.50 -30.84 -2.80
N ALA A 456 -14.78 -29.79 -2.42
CA ALA A 456 -13.58 -29.21 -3.06
C ALA A 456 -12.38 -30.15 -3.40
N TYR A 457 -12.52 -31.47 -3.38
CA TYR A 457 -11.63 -32.47 -3.95
C TYR A 457 -12.15 -32.94 -5.32
N VAL A 458 -11.45 -32.57 -6.39
CA VAL A 458 -11.90 -32.76 -7.79
C VAL A 458 -10.82 -33.39 -8.66
N GLN A 459 -11.19 -33.86 -9.85
CA GLN A 459 -10.27 -34.26 -10.92
C GLN A 459 -10.58 -33.48 -12.21
N THR A 460 -9.65 -33.43 -13.16
CA THR A 460 -9.95 -32.92 -14.51
C THR A 460 -11.20 -33.60 -15.09
N GLY A 461 -12.10 -32.80 -15.66
CA GLY A 461 -13.38 -33.26 -16.19
C GLY A 461 -14.51 -33.37 -15.16
N THR A 462 -14.23 -33.14 -13.86
CA THR A 462 -15.29 -33.07 -12.83
C THR A 462 -16.21 -31.89 -13.12
N THR A 463 -17.52 -32.11 -13.06
CA THR A 463 -18.51 -31.03 -13.05
C THR A 463 -18.78 -30.60 -11.60
N LEU A 464 -18.61 -29.32 -11.30
CA LEU A 464 -19.01 -28.71 -10.03
C LEU A 464 -20.38 -28.07 -10.14
N GLY A 465 -21.26 -28.34 -9.18
CA GLY A 465 -22.46 -27.56 -8.89
C GLY A 465 -22.18 -26.49 -7.85
N LEU A 466 -22.41 -25.22 -8.23
CA LEU A 466 -22.14 -24.04 -7.42
C LEU A 466 -23.43 -23.28 -7.10
N LEU A 467 -23.65 -23.02 -5.82
CA LEU A 467 -24.64 -22.03 -5.37
C LEU A 467 -23.92 -20.74 -5.01
N ILE A 468 -24.41 -19.62 -5.57
CA ILE A 468 -23.82 -18.30 -5.35
C ILE A 468 -24.83 -17.40 -4.65
N GLU A 469 -24.44 -16.84 -3.51
CA GLU A 469 -25.17 -15.78 -2.82
C GLU A 469 -24.66 -14.41 -3.25
N ASN A 470 -25.50 -13.38 -3.15
CA ASN A 470 -25.17 -11.97 -3.47
C ASN A 470 -24.62 -11.76 -4.88
N LEU A 471 -24.98 -12.63 -5.83
CA LEU A 471 -24.62 -12.44 -7.22
C LEU A 471 -25.48 -11.34 -7.85
N ALA A 472 -24.84 -10.27 -8.29
CA ALA A 472 -25.46 -9.24 -9.11
C ALA A 472 -25.00 -9.40 -10.57
N GLY A 473 -25.91 -9.27 -11.53
CA GLY A 473 -25.60 -9.40 -12.95
C GLY A 473 -25.12 -10.81 -13.35
N ASP A 474 -24.37 -10.88 -14.44
CA ASP A 474 -23.84 -12.15 -14.96
C ASP A 474 -22.66 -12.66 -14.12
N ALA A 475 -22.59 -13.98 -13.94
CA ALA A 475 -21.50 -14.64 -13.24
C ALA A 475 -20.35 -15.00 -14.19
N THR A 476 -19.15 -14.55 -13.85
CA THR A 476 -17.90 -15.01 -14.48
C THR A 476 -17.12 -15.85 -13.48
N PHE A 477 -16.95 -17.14 -13.76
CA PHE A 477 -16.19 -18.04 -12.89
C PHE A 477 -14.72 -18.06 -13.31
N LEU A 478 -13.82 -18.08 -12.32
CA LEU A 478 -12.38 -18.04 -12.52
C LEU A 478 -11.73 -19.18 -11.74
N LEU A 479 -10.94 -20.00 -12.42
CA LEU A 479 -10.09 -21.02 -11.81
C LEU A 479 -8.62 -20.62 -11.97
N GLY A 480 -7.99 -20.19 -10.88
CA GLY A 480 -6.83 -19.31 -10.99
C GLY A 480 -7.26 -18.03 -11.72
N ASP A 481 -6.58 -17.65 -12.78
CA ASP A 481 -6.99 -16.55 -13.67
C ASP A 481 -7.67 -17.02 -14.97
N GLN A 482 -8.02 -18.31 -15.07
CA GLN A 482 -8.72 -18.84 -16.25
C GLN A 482 -10.23 -18.66 -16.11
N VAL A 483 -10.85 -17.94 -17.05
CA VAL A 483 -12.31 -17.86 -17.15
C VAL A 483 -12.89 -19.23 -17.53
N LEU A 484 -13.87 -19.69 -16.75
CA LEU A 484 -14.58 -20.94 -17.00
C LEU A 484 -15.96 -20.68 -17.62
N PRO A 485 -16.34 -21.43 -18.66
CA PRO A 485 -17.72 -21.43 -19.13
C PRO A 485 -18.61 -22.04 -18.05
N SER A 486 -19.78 -21.45 -17.84
CA SER A 486 -20.79 -21.98 -16.92
C SER A 486 -22.10 -22.23 -17.63
N ARG A 487 -22.87 -23.21 -17.14
CA ARG A 487 -24.25 -23.47 -17.56
C ARG A 487 -25.15 -23.40 -16.32
N GLN A 488 -26.26 -22.69 -16.42
CA GLN A 488 -27.18 -22.55 -15.30
C GLN A 488 -28.27 -23.64 -15.38
N SER A 489 -28.50 -24.33 -14.27
CA SER A 489 -29.61 -25.27 -14.13
C SER A 489 -30.94 -24.55 -13.82
N PRO A 490 -32.11 -25.20 -14.01
CA PRO A 490 -33.42 -24.61 -13.70
C PRO A 490 -33.61 -24.20 -12.23
N PHE A 491 -32.79 -24.71 -11.31
CA PHE A 491 -32.84 -24.42 -9.88
C PHE A 491 -31.84 -23.34 -9.44
N GLY A 492 -31.23 -22.62 -10.39
CA GLY A 492 -30.29 -21.55 -10.10
C GLY A 492 -28.87 -22.00 -9.73
N ILE A 493 -28.58 -23.30 -9.79
CA ILE A 493 -27.23 -23.86 -9.59
C ILE A 493 -26.42 -23.66 -10.86
N PHE A 494 -25.21 -23.10 -10.74
CA PHE A 494 -24.24 -23.01 -11.83
C PHE A 494 -23.45 -24.30 -11.91
N LEU A 495 -23.35 -24.87 -13.11
CA LEU A 495 -22.51 -26.02 -13.39
C LEU A 495 -21.28 -25.55 -14.17
N ILE A 496 -20.09 -25.85 -13.65
CA ILE A 496 -18.81 -25.59 -14.32
C ILE A 496 -18.03 -26.90 -14.45
N ASP A 497 -17.31 -27.09 -15.54
CA ASP A 497 -16.45 -28.26 -15.72
C ASP A 497 -14.99 -27.88 -15.42
N ILE A 498 -14.31 -28.68 -14.61
CA ILE A 498 -12.89 -28.49 -14.32
C ILE A 498 -12.09 -28.82 -15.59
N PRO A 499 -11.34 -27.85 -16.16
CA PRO A 499 -10.57 -28.08 -17.37
C PRO A 499 -9.37 -28.99 -17.11
N ALA A 500 -8.61 -29.30 -18.16
CA ALA A 500 -7.29 -29.87 -18.02
C ALA A 500 -6.39 -28.88 -17.26
N ILE A 501 -5.95 -29.27 -16.07
CA ILE A 501 -5.11 -28.47 -15.18
C ILE A 501 -4.21 -29.41 -14.39
N GLU A 502 -3.02 -28.95 -14.01
CA GLU A 502 -2.10 -29.77 -13.23
C GLU A 502 -2.67 -30.11 -11.84
N PRO A 503 -2.37 -31.31 -11.29
CA PRO A 503 -2.76 -31.66 -9.93
C PRO A 503 -2.23 -30.65 -8.90
N GLY A 504 -2.95 -30.47 -7.79
CA GLY A 504 -2.54 -29.59 -6.70
C GLY A 504 -3.69 -28.79 -6.08
N LEU A 505 -3.46 -27.56 -5.64
CA LEU A 505 -4.48 -26.68 -5.03
C LEU A 505 -4.71 -25.47 -5.89
N VAL A 506 -5.91 -25.17 -6.38
CA VAL A 506 -6.25 -24.01 -7.24
C VAL A 506 -7.44 -23.23 -6.68
N ASN A 507 -7.40 -21.90 -6.78
CA ASN A 507 -8.48 -21.05 -6.28
C ASN A 507 -9.59 -20.91 -7.31
N LEU A 508 -10.82 -21.19 -6.90
CA LEU A 508 -12.05 -20.89 -7.62
C LEU A 508 -12.66 -19.59 -7.09
N ARG A 509 -13.02 -18.68 -8.00
CA ARG A 509 -13.65 -17.39 -7.69
C ARG A 509 -14.82 -17.14 -8.63
N VAL A 510 -15.74 -16.26 -8.21
CA VAL A 510 -16.82 -15.76 -9.06
C VAL A 510 -16.82 -14.24 -9.06
N ARG A 511 -16.97 -13.63 -10.24
CA ARG A 511 -17.22 -12.20 -10.41
C ARG A 511 -18.68 -11.96 -10.78
N GLY A 512 -19.28 -10.92 -10.23
CA GLY A 512 -20.61 -10.44 -10.57
C GLY A 512 -20.82 -9.01 -10.09
N GLY A 513 -21.43 -8.16 -10.92
CA GLY A 513 -21.76 -6.77 -10.56
C GLY A 513 -20.53 -5.92 -10.23
N GLY A 514 -19.38 -6.21 -10.84
CA GLY A 514 -18.12 -5.52 -10.57
C GLY A 514 -17.43 -5.93 -9.26
N MET A 515 -17.86 -7.01 -8.61
CA MET A 515 -17.20 -7.56 -7.41
C MET A 515 -16.72 -8.99 -7.65
N GLU A 516 -15.69 -9.39 -6.91
CA GLU A 516 -15.13 -10.75 -6.89
C GLU A 516 -15.39 -11.40 -5.52
N SER A 517 -15.64 -12.70 -5.51
CA SER A 517 -15.79 -13.48 -4.28
C SER A 517 -14.47 -13.75 -3.59
N ASP A 518 -14.53 -14.06 -2.29
CA ASP A 518 -13.42 -14.75 -1.63
C ASP A 518 -13.10 -16.06 -2.39
N PRO A 519 -11.81 -16.44 -2.50
CA PRO A 519 -11.43 -17.66 -3.20
C PRO A 519 -11.84 -18.91 -2.42
N VAL A 520 -12.35 -19.91 -3.14
CA VAL A 520 -12.49 -21.27 -2.62
C VAL A 520 -11.40 -22.16 -3.20
N THR A 521 -10.52 -22.67 -2.35
CA THR A 521 -9.42 -23.54 -2.77
C THR A 521 -9.93 -24.94 -3.11
N LEU A 522 -9.76 -25.34 -4.37
CA LEU A 522 -10.02 -26.69 -4.87
C LEU A 522 -8.74 -27.51 -4.87
N ARG A 523 -8.81 -28.76 -4.40
CA ARG A 523 -7.77 -29.77 -4.50
C ARG A 523 -8.00 -30.63 -5.73
N VAL A 524 -7.20 -30.43 -6.77
CA VAL A 524 -7.21 -31.22 -8.00
C VAL A 524 -6.33 -32.44 -7.80
N ALA A 525 -6.93 -33.62 -7.69
CA ALA A 525 -6.21 -34.87 -7.48
C ALA A 525 -5.52 -35.37 -8.76
N PRO A 526 -4.34 -36.00 -8.65
CA PRO A 526 -3.74 -36.73 -9.76
C PRO A 526 -4.57 -37.97 -10.09
N SER A 527 -4.38 -38.52 -11.30
CA SER A 527 -5.13 -39.70 -11.77
C SER A 527 -4.95 -40.95 -10.90
N ASP A 528 -3.88 -41.01 -10.11
CA ASP A 528 -3.55 -42.10 -9.19
C ASP A 528 -3.95 -41.82 -7.72
N ASN A 529 -4.53 -40.64 -7.43
CA ASN A 529 -4.92 -40.16 -6.10
C ASN A 529 -3.82 -40.20 -5.02
N LEU A 530 -2.53 -40.09 -5.37
CA LEU A 530 -1.40 -40.33 -4.45
C LEU A 530 -1.00 -39.18 -3.49
N PHE A 531 -1.85 -38.17 -3.28
CA PHE A 531 -1.53 -37.13 -2.29
C PHE A 531 -1.72 -37.63 -0.86
N VAL A 532 -0.64 -37.66 -0.08
CA VAL A 532 -0.65 -38.19 1.30
C VAL A 532 -0.63 -37.10 2.36
N GLN A 533 -0.11 -35.90 2.04
CA GLN A 533 -0.07 -34.77 2.95
C GLN A 533 0.11 -33.45 2.19
N ASN A 534 -0.02 -32.33 2.92
CA ASN A 534 0.36 -31.02 2.43
C ASN A 534 1.63 -30.56 3.15
N ILE A 535 2.45 -29.78 2.45
CA ILE A 535 3.55 -29.02 3.03
C ILE A 535 3.20 -27.54 2.98
N SER A 536 3.68 -26.79 3.96
CA SER A 536 3.52 -25.34 4.05
C SER A 536 4.85 -24.66 3.87
N GLY A 537 4.86 -23.46 3.29
CA GLY A 537 6.07 -22.69 3.19
C GLY A 537 5.82 -21.22 2.89
N GLN A 538 6.92 -20.50 2.72
CA GLN A 538 6.94 -19.10 2.35
C GLN A 538 7.95 -18.85 1.25
N ALA A 539 7.69 -17.86 0.40
CA ALA A 539 8.55 -17.47 -0.69
C ALA A 539 8.88 -15.97 -0.64
N PHE A 540 10.16 -15.63 -0.77
CA PHE A 540 10.69 -14.27 -0.70
C PHE A 540 11.76 -14.03 -1.76
N TYR A 541 11.92 -12.77 -2.16
CA TYR A 541 13.05 -12.30 -2.95
C TYR A 541 13.68 -11.08 -2.27
N GLN A 542 14.97 -10.89 -2.52
CA GLN A 542 15.70 -9.74 -2.04
C GLN A 542 15.49 -8.53 -2.97
N LYS A 543 14.84 -7.49 -2.48
CA LYS A 543 14.68 -6.20 -3.16
C LYS A 543 15.88 -5.30 -2.86
N ILE A 544 16.46 -4.72 -3.91
CA ILE A 544 17.39 -3.59 -3.83
C ILE A 544 16.60 -2.34 -4.16
N ASP A 545 16.63 -1.34 -3.27
CA ASP A 545 15.97 -0.05 -3.53
C ASP A 545 16.88 0.86 -4.36
N VAL A 546 16.25 1.66 -5.21
CA VAL A 546 16.91 2.72 -5.97
C VAL A 546 16.71 4.02 -5.20
N THR A 547 17.82 4.57 -4.69
CA THR A 547 17.83 5.81 -3.90
C THR A 547 18.33 6.97 -4.75
N ASP A 548 18.35 8.20 -4.21
CA ASP A 548 18.99 9.33 -4.89
C ASP A 548 20.52 9.17 -5.05
N ALA A 549 21.13 8.17 -4.39
CA ALA A 549 22.54 7.83 -4.48
C ALA A 549 22.83 6.59 -5.34
N GLY A 550 21.81 6.04 -6.00
CA GLY A 550 21.90 4.79 -6.76
C GLY A 550 21.28 3.61 -6.03
N LEU A 551 21.58 2.41 -6.54
CA LEU A 551 21.17 1.14 -5.95
C LEU A 551 21.77 0.94 -4.55
N ASP A 552 20.92 0.73 -3.56
CA ASP A 552 21.37 0.46 -2.19
C ASP A 552 21.69 -1.04 -1.99
N LEU A 553 22.83 -1.45 -2.54
CA LEU A 553 23.33 -2.83 -2.46
C LEU A 553 23.66 -3.29 -1.02
N ASN A 554 23.79 -2.35 -0.08
CA ASN A 554 24.20 -2.65 1.30
C ASN A 554 23.02 -2.85 2.25
N HIS A 555 21.83 -2.36 1.90
CA HIS A 555 20.63 -2.50 2.72
C HIS A 555 19.46 -3.16 1.95
N PRO A 556 19.67 -4.39 1.45
CA PRO A 556 18.59 -5.12 0.81
C PRO A 556 17.44 -5.45 1.77
N VAL A 557 16.24 -5.62 1.23
CA VAL A 557 15.03 -5.93 2.00
C VAL A 557 14.34 -7.16 1.43
N MET A 558 13.87 -8.07 2.27
CA MET A 558 13.10 -9.22 1.82
C MET A 558 11.66 -8.79 1.49
N VAL A 559 11.15 -9.21 0.34
CA VAL A 559 9.77 -8.96 -0.10
C VAL A 559 9.12 -10.30 -0.42
N PRO A 560 7.86 -10.54 0.02
CA PRO A 560 7.17 -11.78 -0.29
C PRO A 560 6.93 -11.90 -1.81
N ILE A 561 7.11 -13.11 -2.33
CA ILE A 561 6.73 -13.43 -3.71
C ILE A 561 5.24 -13.76 -3.71
N ARG A 562 4.40 -12.83 -4.18
CA ARG A 562 2.93 -12.96 -4.13
C ARG A 562 2.33 -13.55 -5.41
N ASN A 563 1.27 -14.34 -5.25
CA ASN A 563 0.48 -14.97 -6.32
C ASN A 563 1.28 -15.80 -7.35
N ALA A 564 2.54 -16.11 -7.04
CA ALA A 564 3.43 -16.81 -7.94
C ALA A 564 3.17 -18.31 -7.88
N ARG A 565 3.44 -18.98 -8.99
CA ARG A 565 3.24 -20.42 -9.09
C ARG A 565 4.26 -21.18 -8.24
N ILE A 566 3.76 -22.14 -7.47
CA ILE A 566 4.55 -23.17 -6.80
C ILE A 566 4.45 -24.47 -7.59
N GLU A 567 5.58 -25.12 -7.82
CA GLU A 567 5.67 -26.41 -8.51
C GLU A 567 6.42 -27.40 -7.63
N VAL A 568 5.88 -28.60 -7.51
CA VAL A 568 6.57 -29.77 -6.94
C VAL A 568 6.97 -30.67 -8.08
N LEU A 569 8.26 -30.94 -8.20
CA LEU A 569 8.83 -31.84 -9.19
C LEU A 569 9.29 -33.12 -8.52
N SER A 570 8.97 -34.27 -9.10
CA SER A 570 9.65 -35.51 -8.73
C SER A 570 10.95 -35.60 -9.52
N ARG A 571 12.07 -35.68 -8.81
CA ARG A 571 13.39 -35.84 -9.43
C ARG A 571 13.55 -37.22 -10.07
N SER A 572 12.78 -38.21 -9.62
CA SER A 572 12.78 -39.57 -10.17
C SER A 572 12.12 -39.64 -11.55
N SER A 573 10.98 -38.95 -11.75
CA SER A 573 10.26 -38.93 -13.04
C SER A 573 10.56 -37.70 -13.90
N GLN A 574 11.28 -36.70 -13.35
CA GLN A 574 11.53 -35.40 -13.98
C GLN A 574 10.24 -34.67 -14.43
N SER A 575 9.15 -34.85 -13.69
CA SER A 575 7.84 -34.27 -14.01
C SER A 575 7.30 -33.43 -12.85
N ILE A 576 6.49 -32.42 -13.17
CA ILE A 576 5.68 -31.71 -12.18
C ILE A 576 4.59 -32.67 -11.70
N VAL A 577 4.51 -32.87 -10.38
CA VAL A 577 3.55 -33.76 -9.74
C VAL A 577 2.48 -33.00 -8.94
N SER A 578 2.73 -31.74 -8.61
CA SER A 578 1.78 -30.88 -7.91
C SER A 578 2.05 -29.41 -8.16
N VAL A 579 0.99 -28.59 -8.17
CA VAL A 579 1.02 -27.15 -8.41
C VAL A 579 0.14 -26.41 -7.41
N SER A 580 0.67 -25.33 -6.86
CA SER A 580 -0.08 -24.38 -6.04
C SER A 580 0.32 -22.95 -6.39
N GLN A 581 0.02 -22.00 -5.52
CA GLN A 581 0.47 -20.62 -5.62
C GLN A 581 0.75 -20.04 -4.24
N THR A 582 1.54 -18.99 -4.20
CA THR A 582 1.70 -18.16 -3.01
C THR A 582 0.51 -17.22 -2.83
N ASP A 583 0.23 -16.85 -1.58
CA ASP A 583 -0.76 -15.84 -1.23
C ASP A 583 -0.16 -14.42 -1.21
N GLN A 584 -0.90 -13.47 -0.63
CA GLN A 584 -0.50 -12.05 -0.54
C GLN A 584 0.67 -11.78 0.42
N ALA A 585 0.97 -12.71 1.33
CA ALA A 585 2.10 -12.64 2.24
C ALA A 585 3.22 -13.63 1.85
N GLY A 586 3.13 -14.25 0.67
CA GLY A 586 4.11 -15.20 0.16
C GLY A 586 3.99 -16.61 0.76
N HIS A 587 2.98 -16.87 1.58
CA HIS A 587 2.73 -18.22 2.10
C HIS A 587 2.16 -19.12 1.01
N PHE A 588 2.49 -20.39 1.07
CA PHE A 588 1.86 -21.39 0.22
C PHE A 588 1.63 -22.68 0.99
N GLU A 589 0.61 -23.41 0.55
CA GLU A 589 0.41 -24.81 0.87
C GLU A 589 0.42 -25.59 -0.44
N VAL A 590 1.04 -26.77 -0.47
CA VAL A 590 1.03 -27.62 -1.66
C VAL A 590 0.95 -29.10 -1.29
N PRO A 591 0.05 -29.88 -1.91
CA PRO A 591 -0.06 -31.30 -1.65
C PRO A 591 1.10 -32.03 -2.29
N VAL A 592 1.65 -33.02 -1.58
CA VAL A 592 2.78 -33.82 -2.05
C VAL A 592 2.47 -35.31 -1.93
N SER A 593 3.09 -36.10 -2.80
CA SER A 593 3.10 -37.56 -2.73
C SER A 593 4.12 -38.05 -1.69
N PHE A 594 3.99 -39.31 -1.29
CA PHE A 594 4.96 -39.98 -0.40
C PHE A 594 6.25 -40.33 -1.15
N ASP A 595 6.97 -39.32 -1.64
CA ASP A 595 8.21 -39.43 -2.40
C ASP A 595 9.35 -38.71 -1.66
N ALA A 596 10.49 -39.39 -1.51
CA ALA A 596 11.67 -38.86 -0.85
C ALA A 596 12.46 -37.89 -1.73
N ASN A 597 12.22 -37.89 -3.04
CA ASN A 597 13.03 -37.22 -4.05
C ASN A 597 12.28 -36.08 -4.72
N LEU A 598 11.68 -35.19 -3.93
CA LEU A 598 10.95 -34.03 -4.45
C LEU A 598 11.82 -32.78 -4.47
N THR A 599 11.48 -31.86 -5.37
CA THR A 599 11.97 -30.48 -5.41
C THR A 599 10.75 -29.56 -5.40
N VAL A 600 10.70 -28.63 -4.46
CA VAL A 600 9.70 -27.55 -4.45
C VAL A 600 10.34 -26.31 -5.03
N ARG A 601 9.65 -25.62 -5.94
CA ARG A 601 10.11 -24.35 -6.47
C ARG A 601 8.99 -23.33 -6.62
N VAL A 602 9.32 -22.07 -6.38
CA VAL A 602 8.54 -20.91 -6.83
C VAL A 602 9.15 -20.42 -8.14
N VAL A 603 8.32 -19.98 -9.09
CA VAL A 603 8.78 -19.55 -10.41
C VAL A 603 8.28 -18.13 -10.74
N SER A 604 9.02 -17.40 -11.58
CA SER A 604 8.75 -16.01 -11.99
C SER A 604 7.53 -15.86 -12.94
N ARG A 605 6.41 -16.47 -12.57
CA ARG A 605 5.11 -16.36 -13.23
C ARG A 605 3.98 -16.55 -12.23
N LEU A 606 2.81 -16.01 -12.54
CA LEU A 606 1.59 -16.37 -11.83
C LEU A 606 1.24 -17.84 -12.10
N ARG A 607 0.35 -18.40 -11.26
CA ARG A 607 -0.11 -19.79 -11.41
C ARG A 607 -0.58 -20.11 -12.83
N THR A 608 -1.37 -19.19 -13.36
CA THR A 608 -1.88 -19.13 -14.72
C THR A 608 -0.93 -18.34 -15.62
N ALA A 609 -0.90 -18.65 -16.93
CA ALA A 609 0.11 -18.12 -17.85
C ALA A 609 -0.04 -16.62 -18.20
N GLY A 610 -0.96 -15.90 -17.55
CA GLY A 610 -1.31 -14.51 -17.86
C GLY A 610 -0.19 -13.51 -17.57
N LEU A 611 0.73 -13.78 -16.65
CA LEU A 611 1.88 -12.91 -16.42
C LEU A 611 3.12 -13.75 -16.09
N ARG A 612 4.21 -13.50 -16.82
CA ARG A 612 5.50 -14.19 -16.62
C ARG A 612 6.69 -13.31 -16.97
N VAL A 613 7.81 -13.56 -16.29
CA VAL A 613 9.12 -13.00 -16.59
C VAL A 613 10.05 -14.14 -17.03
N ALA A 614 10.72 -13.98 -18.17
CA ALA A 614 11.51 -15.01 -18.83
C ALA A 614 12.85 -14.50 -19.36
N ASP A 615 13.85 -15.38 -19.48
CA ASP A 615 15.18 -15.04 -19.99
C ASP A 615 15.25 -15.14 -21.52
N ASN A 616 15.18 -14.00 -22.21
CA ASN A 616 15.31 -13.94 -23.67
C ASN A 616 16.67 -14.45 -24.19
N THR A 617 17.69 -14.51 -23.35
CA THR A 617 19.04 -14.98 -23.71
C THR A 617 19.28 -16.46 -23.40
N ASN A 618 18.30 -17.12 -22.80
CA ASN A 618 18.35 -18.53 -22.42
C ASN A 618 17.06 -19.26 -22.80
N LEU A 619 16.73 -19.23 -24.10
CA LEU A 619 15.58 -19.95 -24.68
C LEU A 619 14.24 -19.63 -23.98
N ASN A 620 14.08 -18.39 -23.49
CA ASN A 620 12.89 -17.93 -22.77
C ASN A 620 12.60 -18.74 -21.49
N ALA A 621 13.64 -19.23 -20.81
CA ALA A 621 13.50 -19.96 -19.55
C ALA A 621 12.87 -19.10 -18.45
N ILE A 622 12.05 -19.73 -17.59
CA ILE A 622 11.45 -19.10 -16.40
C ILE A 622 12.42 -19.23 -15.23
N TYR A 623 12.52 -18.18 -14.41
CA TYR A 623 13.40 -18.16 -13.25
C TYR A 623 12.78 -18.92 -12.06
N PRO A 624 13.50 -19.91 -11.48
CA PRO A 624 13.04 -20.62 -10.30
C PRO A 624 13.85 -20.27 -9.03
N ILE A 625 13.22 -20.38 -7.86
CA ILE A 625 13.87 -20.53 -6.55
C ILE A 625 13.42 -21.89 -6.02
N SER A 626 14.36 -22.79 -5.75
CA SER A 626 14.05 -24.19 -5.48
C SER A 626 14.80 -24.76 -4.28
N ILE A 627 14.17 -25.74 -3.63
CA ILE A 627 14.78 -26.55 -2.58
C ILE A 627 14.35 -28.01 -2.72
N ASP A 628 15.28 -28.92 -2.43
CA ASP A 628 15.00 -30.35 -2.39
C ASP A 628 14.40 -30.74 -1.03
N ILE A 629 13.35 -31.56 -1.06
CA ILE A 629 12.65 -32.01 0.14
C ILE A 629 12.40 -33.52 0.11
N ASP A 630 12.15 -34.08 1.29
CA ASP A 630 11.60 -35.42 1.48
C ASP A 630 10.10 -35.31 1.80
N GLY A 631 9.25 -35.63 0.82
CA GLY A 631 7.79 -35.55 0.93
C GLY A 631 7.17 -36.54 1.90
N ARG A 632 7.97 -37.39 2.56
CA ARG A 632 7.55 -38.31 3.63
C ARG A 632 7.59 -37.67 5.02
N GLN A 633 8.24 -36.50 5.17
CA GLN A 633 8.34 -35.82 6.45
C GLN A 633 7.08 -34.99 6.74
N PRO A 634 6.37 -35.22 7.86
CA PRO A 634 5.19 -34.45 8.20
C PRO A 634 5.54 -33.03 8.68
N ASN A 635 4.63 -32.08 8.44
CA ASN A 635 4.72 -30.68 8.89
C ASN A 635 6.02 -29.97 8.47
N LEU A 636 6.51 -30.25 7.27
CA LEU A 636 7.69 -29.60 6.73
C LEU A 636 7.37 -28.13 6.39
N GLY A 637 7.96 -27.20 7.14
CA GLY A 637 7.97 -25.77 6.83
C GLY A 637 9.13 -25.43 5.88
N VAL A 638 8.82 -24.84 4.73
CA VAL A 638 9.82 -24.51 3.71
C VAL A 638 9.96 -22.99 3.55
N VAL A 639 11.19 -22.49 3.47
CA VAL A 639 11.49 -21.10 3.11
C VAL A 639 12.23 -21.08 1.78
N LEU A 640 11.61 -20.51 0.75
CA LEU A 640 12.21 -20.24 -0.55
C LEU A 640 12.63 -18.77 -0.58
N ALA A 641 13.92 -18.49 -0.52
CA ALA A 641 14.45 -17.14 -0.52
C ALA A 641 15.57 -17.01 -1.55
N ASP A 642 15.54 -15.97 -2.38
CA ASP A 642 16.64 -15.64 -3.29
C ASP A 642 17.30 -14.30 -2.91
N THR A 643 18.64 -14.34 -2.83
CA THR A 643 19.52 -13.19 -2.59
C THR A 643 20.51 -13.00 -3.73
N SER A 644 20.21 -13.54 -4.92
CA SER A 644 21.02 -13.41 -6.12
C SER A 644 20.39 -12.39 -7.07
N ARG A 645 20.89 -12.29 -8.31
CA ARG A 645 20.25 -11.45 -9.34
C ARG A 645 18.92 -12.02 -9.82
N VAL A 646 18.59 -13.28 -9.53
CA VAL A 646 17.29 -13.88 -9.88
C VAL A 646 16.12 -13.11 -9.26
N SER A 647 16.33 -12.50 -8.10
CA SER A 647 15.39 -11.58 -7.43
C SER A 647 14.84 -10.48 -8.35
N GLY A 648 15.61 -10.01 -9.33
CA GLY A 648 15.15 -9.02 -10.32
C GLY A 648 13.91 -9.47 -11.11
N ALA A 649 13.86 -10.75 -11.50
CA ALA A 649 12.71 -11.31 -12.22
C ALA A 649 11.44 -11.33 -11.35
N PHE A 650 11.59 -11.54 -10.03
CA PHE A 650 10.48 -11.50 -9.09
C PHE A 650 10.06 -10.06 -8.75
N ASN A 651 11.00 -9.10 -8.75
CA ASN A 651 10.66 -7.68 -8.61
C ASN A 651 9.82 -7.18 -9.80
N ILE A 652 10.24 -7.47 -11.02
CA ILE A 652 9.48 -7.13 -12.24
C ILE A 652 8.06 -7.73 -12.18
N LEU A 653 7.95 -9.00 -11.76
CA LEU A 653 6.66 -9.65 -11.55
C LEU A 653 5.80 -8.92 -10.51
N GLU A 654 6.39 -8.50 -9.39
CA GLU A 654 5.71 -7.76 -8.32
C GLU A 654 5.23 -6.37 -8.77
N ILE A 655 6.04 -5.58 -9.48
CA ILE A 655 5.65 -4.23 -9.91
C ILE A 655 4.45 -4.26 -10.88
N VAL A 656 4.42 -5.22 -11.79
CA VAL A 656 3.28 -5.38 -12.71
C VAL A 656 2.03 -5.85 -11.96
N GLN A 657 2.18 -6.70 -10.94
CA GLN A 657 1.07 -7.05 -10.06
C GLN A 657 0.52 -5.83 -9.31
N ARG A 658 1.39 -4.96 -8.78
CA ARG A 658 0.99 -3.69 -8.14
C ARG A 658 0.25 -2.79 -9.13
N ALA A 659 0.69 -2.71 -10.37
CA ALA A 659 0.01 -1.94 -11.39
C ALA A 659 -1.40 -2.50 -11.70
N ASN A 660 -1.52 -3.83 -11.79
CA ASN A 660 -2.81 -4.50 -11.96
C ASN A 660 -3.77 -4.25 -10.79
N GLU A 661 -3.26 -4.22 -9.57
CA GLU A 661 -4.03 -3.88 -8.36
C GLU A 661 -4.52 -2.43 -8.39
N THR A 662 -3.65 -1.48 -8.77
CA THR A 662 -4.00 -0.06 -8.91
C THR A 662 -5.13 0.14 -9.93
N ILE A 663 -5.06 -0.53 -11.08
CA ILE A 663 -6.10 -0.43 -12.12
C ILE A 663 -7.42 -1.06 -11.65
N ARG A 664 -7.38 -2.25 -11.03
CA ARG A 664 -8.59 -2.87 -10.47
C ARG A 664 -9.20 -2.05 -9.33
N GLY A 665 -8.38 -1.32 -8.58
CA GLY A 665 -8.85 -0.36 -7.59
C GLY A 665 -9.58 0.83 -8.20
N ALA A 666 -9.22 1.24 -9.42
CA ALA A 666 -9.92 2.28 -10.17
C ALA A 666 -11.18 1.77 -10.89
N ASP A 667 -11.08 0.61 -11.54
CA ASP A 667 -12.16 -0.04 -12.26
C ASP A 667 -12.12 -1.57 -12.03
N PRO A 668 -12.97 -2.09 -11.12
CA PRO A 668 -13.02 -3.51 -10.79
C PRO A 668 -13.44 -4.43 -11.94
N SER A 669 -14.01 -3.88 -13.02
CA SER A 669 -14.43 -4.68 -14.18
C SER A 669 -13.29 -5.05 -15.12
N ILE A 670 -12.11 -4.42 -14.95
CA ILE A 670 -10.96 -4.63 -15.83
C ILE A 670 -10.27 -5.95 -15.53
N ASP A 671 -10.04 -6.71 -16.60
CA ASP A 671 -9.14 -7.85 -16.60
C ASP A 671 -7.80 -7.44 -17.25
N PRO A 672 -6.68 -7.49 -16.51
CA PRO A 672 -5.39 -7.12 -17.07
C PRO A 672 -4.96 -8.00 -18.26
N PRO A 673 -4.26 -7.45 -19.26
CA PRO A 673 -3.83 -8.20 -20.41
C PRO A 673 -2.80 -9.28 -20.03
N SER A 674 -2.85 -10.40 -20.75
CA SER A 674 -1.76 -11.39 -20.68
C SER A 674 -0.45 -10.79 -21.16
N LEU A 675 0.65 -11.00 -20.44
CA LEU A 675 1.92 -10.33 -20.65
C LEU A 675 3.12 -11.25 -20.43
N THR A 676 4.08 -11.20 -21.36
CA THR A 676 5.41 -11.83 -21.19
C THR A 676 6.48 -10.74 -21.13
N ILE A 677 7.21 -10.68 -20.03
CA ILE A 677 8.33 -9.74 -19.89
C ILE A 677 9.63 -10.51 -20.04
N PHE A 678 10.51 -9.98 -20.85
CA PHE A 678 11.84 -10.52 -21.08
C PHE A 678 12.87 -9.71 -20.31
N TRP A 679 13.59 -10.37 -19.43
CA TRP A 679 14.67 -9.77 -18.68
C TRP A 679 15.81 -10.76 -18.59
N SER A 680 17.04 -10.25 -18.58
CA SER A 680 18.25 -11.03 -18.36
C SER A 680 19.35 -10.07 -17.91
N THR A 681 20.30 -10.56 -17.10
CA THR A 681 21.49 -9.78 -16.75
C THR A 681 22.40 -9.47 -17.95
N LYS A 682 22.06 -10.00 -19.14
CA LYS A 682 22.74 -9.74 -20.42
C LYS A 682 22.01 -8.73 -21.30
N ASN A 683 20.85 -8.22 -20.88
CA ASN A 683 20.14 -7.19 -21.64
C ASN A 683 20.89 -5.85 -21.50
N THR A 684 21.36 -5.32 -22.62
CA THR A 684 22.23 -4.15 -22.74
C THR A 684 21.61 -3.07 -23.62
N ARG A 685 22.14 -1.84 -23.52
CA ARG A 685 21.76 -0.71 -24.39
C ARG A 685 22.17 -0.84 -25.86
N ARG A 686 22.76 -1.97 -26.26
CA ARG A 686 23.05 -2.25 -27.67
C ARG A 686 21.77 -2.62 -28.39
N THR A 687 21.50 -2.03 -29.54
CA THR A 687 20.38 -2.45 -30.40
C THR A 687 20.79 -3.65 -31.27
N GLY A 688 19.93 -4.66 -31.42
CA GLY A 688 20.16 -5.75 -32.37
C GLY A 688 19.38 -7.02 -32.03
N ASN A 689 20.08 -8.15 -32.00
CA ASN A 689 19.47 -9.44 -31.72
C ASN A 689 19.10 -9.56 -30.23
N ILE A 690 17.81 -9.46 -29.94
CA ILE A 690 17.24 -9.61 -28.60
C ILE A 690 17.61 -10.95 -27.93
N ALA A 691 17.82 -12.04 -28.69
CA ALA A 691 18.23 -13.32 -28.12
C ALA A 691 19.68 -13.32 -27.57
N GLN A 692 20.47 -12.30 -27.93
CA GLN A 692 21.82 -12.05 -27.41
C GLN A 692 21.83 -10.99 -26.30
N GLY A 693 20.67 -10.41 -25.96
CA GLY A 693 20.55 -9.32 -24.99
C GLY A 693 20.78 -7.93 -25.57
N PHE A 694 20.73 -7.75 -26.90
CA PHE A 694 20.84 -6.43 -27.52
C PHE A 694 19.45 -5.81 -27.66
N VAL A 695 18.94 -5.23 -26.57
CA VAL A 695 17.57 -4.68 -26.49
C VAL A 695 17.49 -3.17 -26.74
N GLY A 696 18.58 -2.43 -26.58
CA GLY A 696 18.65 -0.99 -26.86
C GLY A 696 18.19 -0.12 -25.69
N THR A 697 16.97 -0.32 -25.23
CA THR A 697 16.37 0.32 -24.05
C THR A 697 15.39 -0.65 -23.39
N SER A 698 14.90 -0.35 -22.20
CA SER A 698 13.66 -0.95 -21.72
C SER A 698 12.49 -0.41 -22.53
N PHE A 699 11.57 -1.29 -22.93
CA PHE A 699 10.37 -0.90 -23.68
C PHE A 699 9.26 -1.96 -23.63
N PHE A 700 8.00 -1.53 -23.77
CA PHE A 700 6.90 -2.42 -24.15
C PHE A 700 6.62 -2.47 -25.65
N ASN A 701 6.32 -3.67 -26.13
CA ASN A 701 5.78 -3.93 -27.44
C ASN A 701 4.26 -4.23 -27.35
N VAL A 702 3.46 -3.21 -27.68
CA VAL A 702 2.00 -3.29 -27.70
C VAL A 702 1.43 -4.22 -28.78
N ALA A 703 2.21 -4.59 -29.80
CA ALA A 703 1.71 -5.43 -30.89
C ALA A 703 1.54 -6.90 -30.47
N ASN A 704 2.34 -7.39 -29.53
CA ASN A 704 2.38 -8.80 -29.12
C ASN A 704 2.35 -9.02 -27.60
N ASN A 705 2.05 -7.98 -26.80
CA ASN A 705 2.02 -8.04 -25.33
C ASN A 705 3.34 -8.53 -24.71
N THR A 706 4.46 -7.99 -25.18
CA THR A 706 5.76 -8.28 -24.59
C THR A 706 6.45 -7.02 -24.09
N ALA A 707 7.38 -7.18 -23.15
CA ALA A 707 8.34 -6.13 -22.79
C ALA A 707 9.74 -6.70 -22.76
N TYR A 708 10.71 -5.79 -22.88
CA TYR A 708 12.12 -6.07 -22.66
C TYR A 708 12.63 -5.09 -21.60
N ILE A 709 13.31 -5.61 -20.59
CA ILE A 709 13.86 -4.84 -19.48
C ILE A 709 15.39 -5.00 -19.49
N LEU A 710 16.12 -3.89 -19.35
CA LEU A 710 17.59 -3.90 -19.24
C LEU A 710 18.05 -4.62 -17.97
N GLY A 711 19.30 -5.09 -17.97
CA GLY A 711 19.83 -5.85 -16.83
C GLY A 711 21.36 -5.88 -16.72
N ASP A 712 22.08 -5.11 -17.53
CA ASP A 712 23.53 -5.00 -17.40
C ASP A 712 23.89 -4.01 -16.30
N ARG A 713 24.12 -4.53 -15.09
CA ARG A 713 24.46 -3.76 -13.89
C ARG A 713 25.70 -2.86 -14.04
N ASN A 714 26.50 -3.02 -15.08
CA ASN A 714 27.65 -2.14 -15.34
C ASN A 714 27.33 -0.93 -16.25
N ASP A 715 26.16 -0.89 -16.86
CA ASP A 715 25.70 0.16 -17.77
C ASP A 715 24.30 0.67 -17.37
N ASP A 716 23.34 -0.23 -17.26
CA ASP A 716 21.92 0.06 -16.97
C ASP A 716 21.19 -1.24 -16.58
N SER A 717 20.52 -1.25 -15.43
CA SER A 717 19.84 -2.42 -14.91
C SER A 717 18.50 -2.12 -14.26
N ASP A 718 17.48 -2.02 -15.12
CA ASP A 718 16.12 -1.68 -14.74
C ASP A 718 15.34 -2.69 -13.88
N GLU A 719 15.90 -3.86 -13.51
CA GLU A 719 15.12 -4.85 -12.74
C GLU A 719 14.63 -4.37 -11.36
N PHE A 720 15.25 -3.31 -10.83
CA PHE A 720 14.87 -2.68 -9.58
C PHE A 720 14.40 -1.23 -9.73
N ASP A 721 14.47 -0.68 -10.95
CA ASP A 721 13.88 0.59 -11.32
C ASP A 721 12.36 0.41 -11.46
N ASP A 722 11.69 0.32 -10.31
CA ASP A 722 10.24 0.18 -10.23
C ASP A 722 9.53 1.29 -11.01
N SER A 723 10.18 2.46 -11.11
CA SER A 723 9.64 3.59 -11.83
C SER A 723 9.65 3.38 -13.35
N VAL A 724 10.71 2.77 -13.90
CA VAL A 724 10.82 2.38 -15.31
C VAL A 724 9.87 1.22 -15.61
N ILE A 725 9.89 0.15 -14.81
CA ILE A 725 9.00 -1.02 -15.03
C ILE A 725 7.52 -0.59 -15.07
N ALA A 726 7.08 0.26 -14.12
CA ALA A 726 5.70 0.74 -14.07
C ALA A 726 5.37 1.79 -15.15
N HIS A 727 6.34 2.64 -15.52
CA HIS A 727 6.20 3.60 -16.63
C HIS A 727 5.93 2.86 -17.93
N GLU A 728 6.80 1.90 -18.23
CA GLU A 728 6.73 1.05 -19.39
C GLU A 728 5.38 0.33 -19.46
N TYR A 729 4.93 -0.24 -18.33
CA TYR A 729 3.62 -0.87 -18.28
C TYR A 729 2.47 0.13 -18.47
N GLY A 730 2.65 1.39 -18.06
CA GLY A 730 1.70 2.49 -18.28
C GLY A 730 1.36 2.71 -19.76
N HIS A 731 2.31 2.56 -20.68
CA HIS A 731 2.02 2.61 -22.12
C HIS A 731 1.13 1.45 -22.59
N MET A 732 1.37 0.23 -22.10
CA MET A 732 0.51 -0.92 -22.41
C MET A 732 -0.93 -0.67 -21.95
N ILE A 733 -1.07 -0.10 -20.76
CA ILE A 733 -2.37 0.24 -20.17
C ILE A 733 -3.07 1.32 -21.00
N ALA A 734 -2.35 2.34 -21.46
CA ALA A 734 -2.90 3.35 -22.36
C ALA A 734 -3.38 2.77 -23.69
N ALA A 735 -2.57 1.91 -24.32
CA ALA A 735 -2.90 1.26 -25.58
C ALA A 735 -4.07 0.27 -25.48
N ARG A 736 -4.37 -0.27 -24.29
CA ARG A 736 -5.43 -1.28 -24.08
C ARG A 736 -6.74 -0.69 -23.61
N PHE A 737 -6.71 0.26 -22.69
CA PHE A 737 -7.90 0.75 -21.99
C PHE A 737 -8.27 2.19 -22.33
N SER A 738 -7.42 2.88 -23.08
CA SER A 738 -7.63 4.25 -23.54
C SER A 738 -7.25 4.34 -25.02
N ARG A 739 -6.56 5.41 -25.42
CA ARG A 739 -5.99 5.64 -26.73
C ARG A 739 -4.59 6.20 -26.57
N ASP A 740 -3.64 5.57 -27.23
CA ASP A 740 -2.30 6.10 -27.41
C ASP A 740 -2.00 6.21 -28.91
N ASP A 741 -1.88 7.46 -29.39
CA ASP A 741 -1.54 7.80 -30.79
C ASP A 741 -0.10 8.31 -30.91
N SER A 742 0.73 8.09 -29.88
CA SER A 742 2.13 8.51 -29.85
C SER A 742 2.92 7.87 -30.99
N PRO A 743 3.65 8.66 -31.81
CA PRO A 743 4.63 8.12 -32.75
C PRO A 743 5.88 7.55 -32.05
N GLY A 744 6.00 7.70 -30.73
CA GLY A 744 7.14 7.27 -29.92
C GLY A 744 8.41 8.06 -30.21
N GLY A 745 9.55 7.45 -29.87
CA GLY A 745 10.89 8.04 -30.01
C GLY A 745 11.44 8.49 -28.66
N GLU A 746 12.75 8.70 -28.61
CA GLU A 746 13.46 9.20 -27.43
C GLU A 746 12.85 10.51 -26.92
N THR A 747 12.90 10.79 -25.62
CA THR A 747 12.44 12.06 -25.03
C THR A 747 13.42 12.56 -23.97
N HIS A 748 13.41 13.87 -23.74
CA HIS A 748 14.25 14.51 -22.73
C HIS A 748 13.50 15.67 -22.05
N LEU A 749 13.92 15.98 -20.81
CA LEU A 749 13.48 17.16 -20.09
C LEU A 749 13.71 18.44 -20.92
N GLY A 750 12.65 19.22 -21.12
CA GLY A 750 12.68 20.48 -21.87
C GLY A 750 12.40 20.35 -23.37
N ASP A 751 12.16 19.14 -23.89
CA ASP A 751 11.72 18.93 -25.26
C ASP A 751 10.35 19.59 -25.53
N VAL A 752 10.18 20.11 -26.75
CA VAL A 752 8.89 20.57 -27.28
C VAL A 752 8.37 19.47 -28.20
N LEU A 753 7.82 18.42 -27.58
CA LEU A 753 7.46 17.15 -28.23
C LEU A 753 6.19 17.30 -29.08
N ASP A 754 6.01 16.39 -30.04
CA ASP A 754 4.66 16.11 -30.55
C ASP A 754 3.71 15.91 -29.34
N PRO A 755 2.58 16.66 -29.25
CA PRO A 755 1.70 16.60 -28.08
C PRO A 755 1.17 15.20 -27.74
N ARG A 756 1.14 14.28 -28.71
CA ARG A 756 0.74 12.88 -28.48
C ARG A 756 1.83 12.11 -27.73
N VAL A 757 3.10 12.39 -28.01
CA VAL A 757 4.25 11.83 -27.28
C VAL A 757 4.26 12.39 -25.87
N ALA A 758 4.15 13.71 -25.71
CA ALA A 758 4.09 14.35 -24.40
C ALA A 758 2.99 13.77 -23.51
N TRP A 759 1.82 13.49 -24.10
CA TRP A 759 0.72 12.83 -23.42
C TRP A 759 1.07 11.40 -22.99
N SER A 760 1.58 10.57 -23.90
CA SER A 760 1.92 9.17 -23.62
C SER A 760 2.98 9.04 -22.52
N GLU A 761 4.10 9.74 -22.67
CA GLU A 761 5.21 9.72 -21.70
C GLU A 761 4.81 10.31 -20.34
N GLY A 762 4.10 11.44 -20.36
CA GLY A 762 3.63 12.08 -19.12
C GLY A 762 2.58 11.26 -18.37
N TRP A 763 1.70 10.56 -19.10
CA TRP A 763 0.78 9.59 -18.52
C TRP A 763 1.53 8.43 -17.87
N ALA A 764 2.52 7.85 -18.57
CA ALA A 764 3.33 6.75 -18.07
C ALA A 764 4.09 7.14 -16.78
N ASN A 765 4.67 8.34 -16.75
CA ASN A 765 5.29 8.92 -15.55
C ASN A 765 4.32 9.07 -14.38
N PHE A 766 3.13 9.61 -14.63
CA PHE A 766 2.08 9.74 -13.62
C PHE A 766 1.61 8.38 -13.10
N PHE A 767 1.30 7.45 -14.00
CA PHE A 767 0.84 6.11 -13.64
C PHE A 767 1.88 5.37 -12.79
N SER A 768 3.15 5.42 -13.18
CA SER A 768 4.27 4.89 -12.41
C SER A 768 4.30 5.44 -10.97
N ALA A 769 4.14 6.75 -10.82
CA ALA A 769 4.12 7.39 -9.49
C ALA A 769 2.92 6.93 -8.64
N VAL A 770 1.73 6.79 -9.23
CA VAL A 770 0.53 6.29 -8.53
C VAL A 770 0.72 4.84 -8.08
N VAL A 771 1.25 3.96 -8.95
CA VAL A 771 1.50 2.55 -8.63
C VAL A 771 2.47 2.40 -7.45
N ARG A 772 3.53 3.22 -7.41
CA ARG A 772 4.55 3.19 -6.36
C ARG A 772 4.15 3.96 -5.10
N ASN A 773 3.15 4.85 -5.19
CA ASN A 773 2.84 5.85 -4.18
C ASN A 773 4.08 6.72 -3.84
N ASP A 774 4.86 7.07 -4.86
CA ASP A 774 6.07 7.89 -4.79
C ASP A 774 6.11 8.84 -5.99
N SER A 775 6.16 10.14 -5.73
CA SER A 775 6.21 11.18 -6.78
C SER A 775 7.58 11.29 -7.44
N ILE A 776 8.62 10.69 -6.86
CA ILE A 776 9.97 10.76 -7.40
C ILE A 776 10.18 9.59 -8.35
N TRP A 777 10.47 9.90 -9.60
CA TRP A 777 10.83 8.94 -10.63
C TRP A 777 12.37 8.76 -10.62
N ARG A 778 12.84 7.52 -10.75
CA ARG A 778 14.28 7.15 -10.67
C ARG A 778 14.62 6.00 -11.61
N ASP A 779 15.76 6.13 -12.27
CA ASP A 779 16.39 5.16 -13.16
C ASP A 779 17.88 5.10 -12.82
N ASP A 780 18.37 3.90 -12.51
CA ASP A 780 19.76 3.64 -12.17
C ASP A 780 20.61 3.32 -13.39
N SER A 781 21.84 3.85 -13.41
CA SER A 781 22.78 3.55 -14.49
C SER A 781 24.24 3.65 -14.07
N GLY A 782 25.11 3.32 -15.02
CA GLY A 782 26.54 3.25 -14.85
C GLY A 782 27.00 2.06 -14.00
N PRO A 783 28.31 1.99 -13.70
CA PRO A 783 28.88 0.85 -13.00
C PRO A 783 28.27 0.64 -11.62
N SER A 784 27.61 -0.51 -11.41
CA SER A 784 26.88 -0.85 -10.19
C SER A 784 25.67 0.02 -9.87
N GLY A 785 25.12 0.74 -10.86
CA GLY A 785 23.91 1.56 -10.70
C GLY A 785 24.10 2.75 -9.76
N VAL A 786 25.26 3.40 -9.84
CA VAL A 786 25.63 4.54 -8.97
C VAL A 786 25.15 5.88 -9.50
N ASN A 787 24.84 5.98 -10.81
CA ASN A 787 24.22 7.16 -11.39
C ASN A 787 22.71 7.03 -11.32
N VAL A 788 22.01 8.15 -11.13
CA VAL A 788 20.54 8.15 -11.09
C VAL A 788 20.00 9.31 -11.90
N TYR A 789 19.21 9.00 -12.92
CA TYR A 789 18.32 9.99 -13.52
C TYR A 789 17.08 10.12 -12.64
N ARG A 790 16.73 11.35 -12.24
CA ARG A 790 15.59 11.60 -11.36
C ARG A 790 14.83 12.88 -11.68
N PHE A 791 13.54 12.86 -11.41
CA PHE A 791 12.69 14.06 -11.33
C PHE A 791 11.53 13.81 -10.37
N ASP A 792 10.98 14.88 -9.80
CA ASP A 792 9.83 14.81 -8.90
C ASP A 792 8.59 15.39 -9.60
N LEU A 793 7.50 14.63 -9.67
CA LEU A 793 6.25 15.10 -10.26
C LEU A 793 5.63 16.27 -9.48
N ARG A 794 6.05 16.52 -8.23
CA ARG A 794 5.66 17.70 -7.43
C ARG A 794 6.41 18.98 -7.82
N ASP A 795 7.48 18.88 -8.60
CA ASP A 795 8.23 20.06 -9.02
C ASP A 795 7.42 20.83 -10.07
N ARG A 796 6.76 21.92 -9.64
CA ARG A 796 5.85 22.70 -10.49
C ARG A 796 6.52 23.42 -11.64
N ILE A 797 7.79 23.79 -11.48
CA ILE A 797 8.60 24.45 -12.50
C ILE A 797 10.00 23.81 -12.46
N PRO A 798 10.17 22.60 -13.02
CA PRO A 798 11.46 21.95 -13.06
C PRO A 798 12.47 22.80 -13.84
N ALA A 799 13.70 22.90 -13.34
CA ALA A 799 14.72 23.69 -13.99
C ALA A 799 15.07 23.10 -15.36
N GLY A 800 15.04 23.93 -16.40
CA GLY A 800 15.34 23.51 -17.79
C GLY A 800 14.14 23.03 -18.60
N ASP A 801 12.97 22.85 -17.97
CA ASP A 801 11.74 22.51 -18.67
C ASP A 801 11.18 23.68 -19.50
N ARG A 802 10.45 23.34 -20.57
CA ARG A 802 9.75 24.29 -21.46
C ARG A 802 8.24 24.00 -21.40
N PRO A 803 7.54 24.54 -20.38
CA PRO A 803 6.21 24.09 -20.03
C PRO A 803 5.18 24.37 -21.14
N GLY A 804 4.22 23.46 -21.28
CA GLY A 804 3.14 23.49 -22.27
C GLY A 804 2.56 22.09 -22.48
N TYR A 805 1.48 21.95 -23.25
CA TYR A 805 0.84 20.65 -23.50
C TYR A 805 1.69 19.69 -24.38
N TRP A 806 2.86 20.14 -24.82
CA TRP A 806 3.92 19.41 -25.55
C TRP A 806 5.07 18.95 -24.64
N SER A 807 5.02 19.20 -23.34
CA SER A 807 6.04 18.76 -22.38
C SER A 807 5.50 17.58 -21.57
N GLU A 808 6.19 16.44 -21.63
CA GLU A 808 5.82 15.23 -20.86
C GLU A 808 5.79 15.52 -19.35
N THR A 809 6.70 16.37 -18.89
CA THR A 809 6.77 16.85 -17.52
C THR A 809 5.53 17.66 -17.16
N SER A 810 5.02 18.47 -18.09
CA SER A 810 3.77 19.21 -17.88
C SER A 810 2.57 18.30 -17.70
N VAL A 811 2.48 17.23 -18.48
CA VAL A 811 1.43 16.22 -18.36
C VAL A 811 1.55 15.49 -17.02
N GLY A 812 2.72 14.96 -16.68
CA GLY A 812 2.95 14.21 -15.44
C GLY A 812 2.67 15.05 -14.18
N THR A 813 3.24 16.25 -14.09
CA THR A 813 3.02 17.16 -12.96
C THR A 813 1.56 17.61 -12.84
N LEU A 814 0.87 17.89 -13.95
CA LEU A 814 -0.55 18.26 -13.91
C LEU A 814 -1.41 17.13 -13.35
N LEU A 815 -1.22 15.91 -13.86
CA LEU A 815 -1.99 14.74 -13.40
C LEU A 815 -1.70 14.43 -11.92
N TRP A 816 -0.43 14.58 -11.50
CA TRP A 816 -0.05 14.41 -10.10
C TRP A 816 -0.67 15.47 -9.18
N GLU A 817 -0.68 16.74 -9.59
CA GLU A 817 -1.33 17.83 -8.84
C GLU A 817 -2.84 17.58 -8.72
N LEU A 818 -3.50 17.03 -9.75
CA LEU A 818 -4.91 16.59 -9.67
C LEU A 818 -5.10 15.46 -8.65
N TYR A 819 -4.21 14.48 -8.66
CA TYR A 819 -4.29 13.29 -7.82
C TYR A 819 -4.01 13.54 -6.33
N GLU A 820 -3.07 14.43 -6.00
CA GLU A 820 -2.69 14.73 -4.61
C GLU A 820 -3.44 15.94 -4.03
N GLY A 821 -3.91 16.87 -4.86
CA GLY A 821 -4.49 18.12 -4.39
C GLY A 821 -3.43 19.21 -4.13
N SER A 822 -3.87 20.45 -4.05
CA SER A 822 -2.96 21.61 -3.97
C SER A 822 -3.68 22.88 -3.51
N ASP A 823 -3.34 23.36 -2.31
CA ASP A 823 -3.92 24.59 -1.76
C ASP A 823 -3.65 25.81 -2.66
N SER A 824 -2.50 25.84 -3.35
CA SER A 824 -2.10 26.96 -4.20
C SER A 824 -2.91 27.12 -5.49
N THR A 825 -3.51 26.04 -5.99
CA THR A 825 -4.39 26.08 -7.18
C THR A 825 -5.86 26.00 -6.79
N GLY A 826 -6.16 25.87 -5.50
CA GLY A 826 -7.50 25.52 -5.02
C GLY A 826 -7.93 24.11 -5.43
N ASN A 827 -6.99 23.27 -5.88
CA ASN A 827 -7.30 21.92 -6.32
C ASN A 827 -7.55 21.01 -5.12
N VAL A 828 -8.73 20.39 -5.09
CA VAL A 828 -9.02 19.30 -4.15
C VAL A 828 -8.45 18.00 -4.69
N ARG A 829 -8.19 17.05 -3.79
CA ARG A 829 -7.67 15.74 -4.15
C ARG A 829 -8.68 14.92 -4.93
N TYR A 830 -8.32 14.42 -6.12
CA TYR A 830 -9.15 13.49 -6.91
C TYR A 830 -8.63 12.06 -6.81
N PRO A 831 -9.50 11.07 -6.53
CA PRO A 831 -9.07 9.66 -6.50
C PRO A 831 -8.67 9.19 -7.90
N PHE A 832 -7.75 8.22 -7.97
CA PHE A 832 -7.27 7.67 -9.24
C PHE A 832 -8.41 7.10 -10.11
N SER A 833 -9.49 6.58 -9.52
CA SER A 833 -10.68 6.13 -10.26
C SER A 833 -11.33 7.21 -11.12
N GLU A 834 -11.36 8.46 -10.63
CA GLU A 834 -11.96 9.57 -11.36
C GLU A 834 -11.09 10.01 -12.54
N ILE A 835 -9.76 10.07 -12.33
CA ILE A 835 -8.76 10.32 -13.37
C ILE A 835 -8.77 9.20 -14.42
N TRP A 836 -8.78 7.95 -13.97
CA TRP A 836 -8.86 6.75 -14.81
C TRP A 836 -10.09 6.76 -15.72
N THR A 837 -11.24 7.17 -15.18
CA THR A 837 -12.48 7.22 -15.96
C THR A 837 -12.37 8.23 -17.12
N ALA A 838 -11.91 9.45 -16.86
CA ALA A 838 -11.68 10.46 -17.90
C ALA A 838 -10.59 10.02 -18.89
N PHE A 839 -9.54 9.35 -18.41
CA PHE A 839 -8.51 8.74 -19.23
C PHE A 839 -9.09 7.69 -20.19
N SER A 840 -9.97 6.81 -19.72
CA SER A 840 -10.55 5.74 -20.53
C SER A 840 -11.52 6.24 -21.62
N ASP A 841 -12.12 7.42 -21.45
CA ASP A 841 -13.03 8.02 -22.45
C ASP A 841 -12.30 8.38 -23.75
N LEU A 842 -10.99 8.66 -23.67
CA LEU A 842 -10.14 9.00 -24.81
C LEU A 842 -10.06 7.90 -25.87
N ARG A 843 -10.48 6.66 -25.56
CA ARG A 843 -10.54 5.54 -26.52
C ARG A 843 -11.27 5.89 -27.83
N ASN A 844 -12.23 6.83 -27.75
CA ASN A 844 -13.03 7.28 -28.89
C ASN A 844 -12.41 8.48 -29.63
N ASP A 845 -11.39 9.10 -29.06
CA ASP A 845 -10.69 10.25 -29.64
C ASP A 845 -9.51 9.82 -30.51
N ARG A 846 -8.97 10.80 -31.25
CA ARG A 846 -7.89 10.61 -32.23
C ARG A 846 -6.96 11.80 -32.20
N PHE A 847 -5.68 11.55 -32.43
CA PHE A 847 -4.62 12.53 -32.18
C PHE A 847 -4.62 12.98 -30.71
N VAL A 848 -4.78 12.02 -29.80
CA VAL A 848 -4.99 12.27 -28.37
C VAL A 848 -3.80 12.98 -27.74
N TYR A 849 -4.09 14.07 -27.02
CA TYR A 849 -3.14 14.88 -26.27
C TYR A 849 -3.83 15.50 -25.04
N LEU A 850 -3.04 16.08 -24.12
CA LEU A 850 -3.50 16.52 -22.79
C LEU A 850 -4.83 17.30 -22.75
N PRO A 851 -5.10 18.31 -23.61
CA PRO A 851 -6.35 19.06 -23.57
C PRO A 851 -7.61 18.20 -23.78
N TYR A 852 -7.56 17.10 -24.54
CA TYR A 852 -8.71 16.20 -24.66
C TYR A 852 -9.02 15.52 -23.33
N PHE A 853 -7.99 15.10 -22.59
CA PHE A 853 -8.18 14.60 -21.22
C PHE A 853 -8.82 15.67 -20.32
N LEU A 854 -8.31 16.91 -20.36
CA LEU A 854 -8.87 18.01 -19.57
C LEU A 854 -10.33 18.31 -19.93
N GLU A 855 -10.71 18.19 -21.20
CA GLU A 855 -12.09 18.34 -21.67
C GLU A 855 -13.01 17.25 -21.10
N HIS A 856 -12.62 15.97 -21.18
CA HIS A 856 -13.41 14.87 -20.62
C HIS A 856 -13.50 14.95 -19.10
N PHE A 857 -12.40 15.30 -18.44
CA PHE A 857 -12.37 15.47 -16.99
C PHE A 857 -13.29 16.62 -16.55
N ALA A 858 -13.24 17.77 -17.22
CA ALA A 858 -14.14 18.90 -16.96
C ALA A 858 -15.62 18.56 -17.23
N ALA A 859 -15.90 17.74 -18.26
CA ALA A 859 -17.26 17.30 -18.57
C ALA A 859 -17.85 16.38 -17.50
N ARG A 860 -17.03 15.48 -16.93
CA ARG A 860 -17.44 14.59 -15.84
C ARG A 860 -17.53 15.28 -14.49
N TYR A 861 -16.61 16.21 -14.23
CA TYR A 861 -16.48 16.90 -12.95
C TYR A 861 -16.53 18.42 -13.16
N PRO A 862 -17.71 19.01 -13.46
CA PRO A 862 -17.82 20.46 -13.69
C PRO A 862 -17.35 21.32 -12.52
N ALA A 863 -17.44 20.82 -11.28
CA ALA A 863 -16.92 21.50 -10.09
C ALA A 863 -15.38 21.65 -10.08
N ALA A 864 -14.67 20.87 -10.90
CA ALA A 864 -13.22 20.91 -11.03
C ALA A 864 -12.72 21.99 -11.99
N ILE A 865 -13.59 22.65 -12.77
CA ILE A 865 -13.19 23.52 -13.90
C ILE A 865 -12.20 24.61 -13.47
N ASP A 866 -12.50 25.37 -12.42
CA ASP A 866 -11.64 26.46 -11.98
C ASP A 866 -10.25 25.95 -11.55
N ALA A 867 -10.23 24.82 -10.83
CA ALA A 867 -8.98 24.16 -10.43
C ALA A 867 -8.20 23.64 -11.65
N LEU A 868 -8.84 22.98 -12.61
CA LEU A 868 -8.21 22.49 -13.84
C LEU A 868 -7.54 23.62 -14.62
N GLN A 869 -8.23 24.75 -14.77
CA GLN A 869 -7.67 25.91 -15.45
C GLN A 869 -6.48 26.50 -14.68
N ALA A 870 -6.54 26.57 -13.35
CA ALA A 870 -5.43 27.02 -12.52
C ALA A 870 -4.22 26.07 -12.61
N VAL A 871 -4.43 24.75 -12.55
CA VAL A 871 -3.35 23.75 -12.67
C VAL A 871 -2.75 23.76 -14.08
N ALA A 872 -3.56 23.86 -15.13
CA ALA A 872 -3.06 24.03 -16.51
C ALA A 872 -2.23 25.30 -16.66
N GLN A 873 -2.68 26.41 -16.08
CA GLN A 873 -1.97 27.69 -16.12
C GLN A 873 -0.61 27.65 -15.39
N LEU A 874 -0.47 26.85 -14.31
CA LEU A 874 0.84 26.62 -13.67
C LEU A 874 1.88 26.07 -14.65
N ARG A 875 1.42 25.36 -15.68
CA ARG A 875 2.24 24.74 -16.71
C ARG A 875 2.18 25.50 -18.04
N SER A 876 1.85 26.80 -17.98
CA SER A 876 1.78 27.70 -19.14
C SER A 876 0.79 27.25 -20.22
N ILE A 877 -0.27 26.53 -19.84
CA ILE A 877 -1.34 26.09 -20.73
C ILE A 877 -2.58 26.96 -20.49
N ASP A 878 -2.93 27.83 -21.44
CA ASP A 878 -4.17 28.60 -21.42
C ASP A 878 -5.36 27.73 -21.84
N PHE A 879 -5.76 26.82 -20.94
CA PHE A 879 -6.90 25.94 -21.12
C PHE A 879 -8.21 26.64 -20.75
N ARG A 880 -9.20 26.53 -21.64
CA ARG A 880 -10.56 27.06 -21.47
C ARG A 880 -11.57 25.93 -21.59
N ALA A 881 -12.11 25.50 -20.45
CA ALA A 881 -13.20 24.54 -20.43
C ALA A 881 -14.40 25.08 -21.25
N ASN A 882 -15.10 24.20 -21.95
CA ASN A 882 -16.28 24.51 -22.78
C ASN A 882 -16.06 25.45 -23.97
N VAL A 883 -14.82 25.84 -24.28
CA VAL A 883 -14.46 26.54 -25.52
C VAL A 883 -13.91 25.53 -26.52
N ARG A 884 -14.16 25.75 -27.82
CA ARG A 884 -13.61 24.94 -28.91
C ARG A 884 -12.98 25.84 -29.97
N PRO A 885 -11.65 25.74 -30.21
CA PRO A 885 -10.69 24.87 -29.52
C PRO A 885 -10.47 25.28 -28.04
N SER A 886 -10.15 24.31 -27.18
CA SER A 886 -9.99 24.53 -25.73
C SER A 886 -8.66 25.15 -25.32
N VAL A 887 -7.72 25.25 -26.26
CA VAL A 887 -6.42 25.91 -26.12
C VAL A 887 -6.17 26.81 -27.32
N THR A 888 -5.34 27.83 -27.15
CA THR A 888 -5.03 28.82 -28.20
C THR A 888 -4.38 28.22 -29.45
N MET A 889 -3.61 27.14 -29.29
CA MET A 889 -2.97 26.42 -30.39
C MET A 889 -3.36 24.94 -30.34
N PRO A 890 -4.53 24.54 -30.86
CA PRO A 890 -4.92 23.12 -30.85
C PRO A 890 -4.03 22.26 -31.74
N PHE A 891 -4.06 20.95 -31.47
CA PHE A 891 -3.38 19.93 -32.27
C PHE A 891 -4.41 18.89 -32.74
N PRO A 892 -4.53 18.61 -34.05
CA PRO A 892 -3.94 19.35 -35.19
C PRO A 892 -4.39 20.82 -35.29
N ARG A 893 -3.59 21.66 -35.96
CA ARG A 893 -3.87 23.10 -36.11
C ARG A 893 -4.92 23.35 -37.21
N PRO A 894 -6.06 24.00 -36.96
CA PRO A 894 -7.01 24.38 -38.01
C PRO A 894 -6.39 25.34 -39.02
N MET A 895 -6.59 25.08 -40.31
CA MET A 895 -6.18 26.01 -41.36
C MET A 895 -7.10 27.24 -41.35
N ALA A 896 -6.49 28.43 -41.27
CA ALA A 896 -7.19 29.70 -41.47
C ALA A 896 -7.30 30.01 -42.98
N GLY A 897 -8.19 29.31 -43.68
CA GLY A 897 -8.36 29.38 -45.12
C GLY A 897 -7.68 28.25 -45.88
N ASN A 898 -7.37 28.48 -47.15
CA ASN A 898 -6.88 27.42 -48.05
C ASN A 898 -5.35 27.32 -48.12
N THR A 899 -4.62 28.25 -47.52
CA THR A 899 -3.15 28.30 -47.59
C THR A 899 -2.56 28.57 -46.22
N VAL A 900 -1.53 27.83 -45.85
CA VAL A 900 -0.72 28.03 -44.64
C VAL A 900 0.76 27.97 -44.99
N THR A 901 1.58 28.68 -44.23
CA THR A 901 3.04 28.66 -44.36
C THR A 901 3.66 28.25 -43.04
N GLY A 902 4.81 27.59 -43.10
CA GLY A 902 5.58 27.24 -41.91
C GLY A 902 6.99 26.80 -42.29
N TYR A 903 7.75 26.40 -41.28
CA TYR A 903 9.01 25.70 -41.46
C TYR A 903 8.99 24.43 -40.63
N VAL A 904 9.64 23.38 -41.12
CA VAL A 904 9.93 22.18 -40.33
C VAL A 904 11.42 21.92 -40.35
N ASP A 905 11.95 21.36 -39.27
CA ASP A 905 13.36 21.03 -39.10
C ASP A 905 13.51 19.78 -38.23
N SER A 906 13.88 18.68 -38.87
CA SER A 906 14.31 17.46 -38.16
C SER A 906 15.84 17.24 -38.26
N VAL A 907 16.54 18.02 -39.10
CA VAL A 907 17.99 17.91 -39.35
C VAL A 907 18.77 18.36 -38.15
N THR A 908 18.44 19.54 -37.62
CA THR A 908 19.16 20.08 -36.46
C THR A 908 19.09 19.13 -35.26
N PRO A 909 17.89 18.65 -34.84
CA PRO A 909 17.80 17.76 -33.69
C PRO A 909 18.12 16.29 -33.99
N HIS A 910 18.08 15.84 -35.25
CA HIS A 910 18.05 14.42 -35.63
C HIS A 910 16.92 13.63 -34.94
N ARG A 911 15.74 14.25 -34.83
CA ARG A 911 14.59 13.71 -34.11
C ARG A 911 13.32 13.83 -34.95
N THR A 912 12.46 12.82 -34.90
CA THR A 912 11.20 12.75 -35.65
C THR A 912 9.98 13.17 -34.84
N ASN A 913 10.13 13.27 -33.52
CA ASN A 913 9.02 13.35 -32.56
C ASN A 913 8.88 14.72 -31.87
N LEU A 914 9.46 15.77 -32.46
CA LEU A 914 9.34 17.14 -31.96
C LEU A 914 8.30 17.92 -32.76
N MET A 915 7.67 18.93 -32.16
CA MET A 915 6.73 19.83 -32.88
C MET A 915 7.37 20.52 -34.09
N GLN A 916 8.69 20.71 -34.06
CA GLN A 916 9.44 21.31 -35.18
C GLN A 916 9.72 20.30 -36.30
N SER A 917 9.70 18.99 -36.03
CA SER A 917 9.99 17.95 -37.01
C SER A 917 8.82 17.71 -37.96
N SER A 918 7.59 18.02 -37.52
CA SER A 918 6.37 17.85 -38.31
C SER A 918 5.27 18.82 -37.89
N HIS A 919 4.52 19.32 -38.87
CA HIS A 919 3.36 20.17 -38.66
C HIS A 919 2.08 19.44 -39.10
N TYR A 920 1.06 19.46 -38.26
CA TYR A 920 -0.24 18.85 -38.53
C TYR A 920 -1.31 19.93 -38.70
N TRP A 921 -1.93 19.99 -39.87
CA TRP A 921 -2.96 20.95 -40.22
C TRP A 921 -4.30 20.25 -40.46
N SER A 922 -5.39 20.77 -39.92
CA SER A 922 -6.74 20.26 -40.19
C SER A 922 -7.55 21.18 -41.10
N PHE A 923 -8.36 20.59 -41.98
CA PHE A 923 -9.31 21.31 -42.82
C PHE A 923 -10.62 20.52 -42.94
N THR A 924 -11.73 21.21 -43.18
CA THR A 924 -13.07 20.61 -43.34
C THR A 924 -13.61 20.89 -44.73
N THR A 925 -14.24 19.90 -45.35
CA THR A 925 -14.85 20.01 -46.67
C THR A 925 -16.25 19.39 -46.68
N THR A 926 -17.11 19.86 -47.58
CA THR A 926 -18.41 19.26 -47.93
C THR A 926 -18.29 18.08 -48.90
N GLY A 927 -17.07 17.72 -49.28
CA GLY A 927 -16.74 16.68 -50.24
C GLY A 927 -16.57 17.22 -51.66
N GLY A 928 -15.70 16.58 -52.43
CA GLY A 928 -15.28 17.08 -53.74
C GLY A 928 -13.94 16.55 -54.21
N ALA A 929 -13.48 17.05 -55.35
CA ALA A 929 -12.11 16.81 -55.81
C ALA A 929 -11.15 17.72 -55.04
N ALA A 930 -10.22 17.14 -54.30
CA ALA A 930 -9.24 17.84 -53.47
C ALA A 930 -7.84 17.80 -54.11
N SER A 931 -7.17 18.95 -54.09
CA SER A 931 -5.77 19.12 -54.44
C SER A 931 -5.03 19.70 -53.25
N ILE A 932 -4.08 18.94 -52.69
CA ILE A 932 -3.26 19.35 -51.56
C ILE A 932 -1.83 19.45 -52.06
N ARG A 933 -1.32 20.68 -52.14
CA ARG A 933 -0.02 20.99 -52.71
C ARG A 933 0.86 21.67 -51.67
N MET A 934 2.09 21.21 -51.53
CA MET A 934 3.11 21.89 -50.74
C MET A 934 4.24 22.36 -51.64
N ASP A 935 4.46 23.66 -51.69
CA ASP A 935 5.66 24.24 -52.31
C ASP A 935 6.73 24.44 -51.23
N ILE A 936 7.95 23.97 -51.48
CA ILE A 936 9.11 24.29 -50.63
C ILE A 936 9.63 25.66 -51.05
N THR A 937 9.58 26.64 -50.14
CA THR A 937 9.85 28.05 -50.43
C THR A 937 11.23 28.51 -49.95
N GLY A 938 11.94 27.68 -49.19
CA GLY A 938 13.24 28.02 -48.60
C GLY A 938 13.91 26.83 -47.90
N LEU A 939 15.17 27.02 -47.52
CA LEU A 939 16.03 25.96 -46.95
C LEU A 939 15.76 25.66 -45.46
N GLY A 940 14.85 26.39 -44.81
CA GLY A 940 14.59 26.28 -43.38
C GLY A 940 15.79 26.70 -42.51
N PRO A 941 15.68 26.57 -41.17
CA PRO A 941 16.70 27.04 -40.23
C PRO A 941 18.08 26.37 -40.35
N ALA A 942 18.15 25.12 -40.82
CA ALA A 942 19.43 24.40 -40.99
C ALA A 942 20.21 24.86 -42.24
N GLY A 943 19.57 25.57 -43.17
CA GLY A 943 20.22 26.15 -44.35
C GLY A 943 20.89 25.12 -45.28
N ASN A 944 20.48 23.85 -45.23
CA ASN A 944 21.12 22.76 -45.95
C ASN A 944 20.37 22.41 -47.24
N PRO A 945 20.87 22.79 -48.43
CA PRO A 945 20.22 22.48 -49.70
C PRO A 945 20.19 20.98 -50.04
N ASN A 946 21.01 20.17 -49.37
CA ASN A 946 21.04 18.72 -49.58
C ASN A 946 20.07 17.96 -48.66
N ALA A 947 19.41 18.65 -47.73
CA ALA A 947 18.45 18.10 -46.78
C ALA A 947 17.18 18.95 -46.77
N ASN A 948 16.62 19.20 -47.95
CA ASN A 948 15.47 20.08 -48.18
C ASN A 948 14.34 19.35 -48.89
N ASP A 949 14.11 18.11 -48.46
CA ASP A 949 13.09 17.21 -49.00
C ASP A 949 11.99 17.01 -47.96
N LEU A 950 10.86 17.67 -48.16
CA LEU A 950 9.73 17.65 -47.24
C LEU A 950 8.62 16.79 -47.85
N ASP A 951 7.93 16.00 -47.02
CA ASP A 951 6.82 15.17 -47.49
C ASP A 951 5.47 15.64 -46.94
N ILE A 952 4.39 15.27 -47.65
CA ILE A 952 3.01 15.48 -47.18
C ILE A 952 2.20 14.20 -47.13
N PHE A 953 1.40 14.07 -46.07
CA PHE A 953 0.55 12.91 -45.83
C PHE A 953 -0.85 13.36 -45.42
N LEU A 954 -1.84 12.81 -46.10
CA LEU A 954 -3.25 13.13 -45.88
C LEU A 954 -3.91 12.00 -45.10
N MET A 955 -4.52 12.34 -43.97
CA MET A 955 -5.27 11.43 -43.11
C MET A 955 -6.71 11.89 -42.94
N ASP A 956 -7.62 10.96 -42.66
CA ASP A 956 -8.92 11.31 -42.08
C ASP A 956 -8.79 11.62 -40.57
N MET A 957 -9.83 12.19 -39.95
CA MET A 957 -9.84 12.44 -38.50
C MET A 957 -9.73 11.16 -37.65
N ASN A 958 -9.85 9.97 -38.24
CA ASN A 958 -9.60 8.71 -37.54
C ASN A 958 -8.11 8.33 -37.52
N GLY A 959 -7.23 9.17 -38.07
CA GLY A 959 -5.80 8.92 -38.19
C GLY A 959 -5.45 7.94 -39.31
N ARG A 960 -6.41 7.55 -40.16
CA ARG A 960 -6.14 6.63 -41.27
C ARG A 960 -5.52 7.41 -42.42
N LEU A 961 -4.36 6.96 -42.88
CA LEU A 961 -3.71 7.49 -44.08
C LEU A 961 -4.57 7.22 -45.31
N LEU A 962 -4.89 8.29 -46.05
CA LEU A 962 -5.65 8.26 -47.29
C LEU A 962 -4.74 8.31 -48.51
N ASP A 963 -3.75 9.20 -48.49
CA ASP A 963 -2.76 9.34 -49.55
C ASP A 963 -1.51 10.06 -49.03
N ARG A 964 -0.41 9.99 -49.79
CA ARG A 964 0.86 10.65 -49.47
C ARG A 964 1.62 11.06 -50.73
N SER A 965 2.48 12.06 -50.59
CA SER A 965 3.43 12.47 -51.62
C SER A 965 4.80 12.56 -50.94
N ASP A 966 5.67 11.60 -51.30
CA ASP A 966 6.97 11.29 -50.69
C ASP A 966 8.08 11.09 -51.75
N ARG A 967 7.94 11.76 -52.90
CA ARG A 967 8.76 11.51 -54.11
C ARG A 967 9.48 12.76 -54.63
N GLY A 968 9.30 13.89 -53.97
CA GLY A 968 10.10 15.08 -54.23
C GLY A 968 11.58 14.77 -54.14
N LEU A 969 12.36 15.55 -54.90
CA LEU A 969 13.77 15.72 -54.61
C LEU A 969 13.95 17.03 -53.86
N ASN A 970 15.13 17.28 -53.28
CA ASN A 970 15.47 18.52 -52.58
C ASN A 970 14.92 19.78 -53.29
N GLY A 971 14.04 20.50 -52.60
CA GLY A 971 13.39 21.73 -53.07
C GLY A 971 12.23 21.56 -54.05
N GLN A 972 11.81 20.34 -54.38
CA GLN A 972 10.65 20.10 -55.24
C GLN A 972 9.33 20.15 -54.45
N SER A 973 8.25 20.53 -55.14
CA SER A 973 6.91 20.58 -54.53
C SER A 973 6.28 19.19 -54.45
N GLU A 974 5.48 18.96 -53.42
CA GLU A 974 4.66 17.77 -53.25
C GLU A 974 3.19 18.01 -53.62
N LEU A 975 2.51 16.99 -54.16
CA LEU A 975 1.12 17.10 -54.61
C LEU A 975 0.32 15.80 -54.38
N ILE A 976 -0.76 15.91 -53.61
CA ILE A 976 -1.80 14.89 -53.48
C ILE A 976 -3.05 15.34 -54.26
N SER A 977 -3.60 14.45 -55.10
CA SER A 977 -4.84 14.67 -55.86
C SER A 977 -5.82 13.53 -55.60
N ILE A 978 -6.90 13.81 -54.88
CA ILE A 978 -7.82 12.78 -54.36
C ILE A 978 -9.25 13.30 -54.30
N ARG A 979 -10.26 12.41 -54.36
CA ARG A 979 -11.65 12.77 -54.10
C ARG A 979 -12.00 12.48 -52.64
N LEU A 980 -12.43 13.49 -51.90
CA LEU A 980 -12.77 13.38 -50.48
C LEU A 980 -14.29 13.46 -50.28
N PRO A 981 -14.87 12.63 -49.39
CA PRO A 981 -16.19 12.85 -48.82
C PRO A 981 -16.30 14.13 -47.99
N ALA A 982 -17.53 14.45 -47.55
CA ALA A 982 -17.73 15.48 -46.53
C ALA A 982 -17.10 15.02 -45.20
N GLY A 983 -16.34 15.89 -44.57
CA GLY A 983 -15.67 15.59 -43.32
C GLY A 983 -14.47 16.49 -43.05
N THR A 984 -13.80 16.21 -41.93
CA THR A 984 -12.55 16.86 -41.53
C THR A 984 -11.38 15.92 -41.83
N TYR A 985 -10.26 16.50 -42.25
CA TYR A 985 -9.05 15.80 -42.67
C TYR A 985 -7.82 16.48 -42.07
N VAL A 986 -6.73 15.73 -41.97
CA VAL A 986 -5.45 16.19 -41.42
C VAL A 986 -4.35 16.03 -42.45
N VAL A 987 -3.59 17.08 -42.70
CA VAL A 987 -2.37 17.07 -43.51
C VAL A 987 -1.17 17.18 -42.58
N GLU A 988 -0.33 16.15 -42.58
CA GLU A 988 0.99 16.17 -41.97
C GLU A 988 2.00 16.68 -43.00
N VAL A 989 2.74 17.73 -42.66
CA VAL A 989 3.94 18.19 -43.35
C VAL A 989 5.13 17.77 -42.50
N ARG A 990 6.02 16.95 -43.03
CA ARG A 990 7.12 16.39 -42.26
C ARG A 990 8.46 16.63 -42.90
N GLY A 991 9.45 16.92 -42.05
CA GLY A 991 10.83 17.12 -42.45
C GLY A 991 11.65 15.84 -42.37
N PHE A 992 11.09 14.64 -42.50
CA PHE A 992 11.88 13.40 -42.47
C PHE A 992 11.14 12.28 -43.18
N TYR A 993 11.89 11.26 -43.61
CA TYR A 993 11.33 10.02 -44.15
C TYR A 993 12.17 8.81 -43.79
N ILE A 994 11.59 7.62 -43.94
CA ILE A 994 12.27 6.35 -43.70
C ILE A 994 12.61 5.72 -45.05
N LYS A 995 13.89 5.43 -45.29
CA LYS A 995 14.31 4.71 -46.50
C LYS A 995 13.75 3.29 -46.48
N ALA A 996 12.93 2.95 -47.46
CA ALA A 996 12.32 1.62 -47.57
C ALA A 996 13.35 0.47 -47.61
N GLU A 997 14.54 0.73 -48.16
CA GLU A 997 15.61 -0.26 -48.36
C GLU A 997 16.40 -0.57 -47.08
N THR A 998 16.64 0.43 -46.25
CA THR A 998 17.55 0.32 -45.09
C THR A 998 16.85 0.49 -43.75
N GLY A 999 15.63 1.02 -43.74
CA GLY A 999 14.93 1.41 -42.51
C GLY A 999 15.51 2.67 -41.83
N ASN A 1000 16.54 3.29 -42.42
CA ASN A 1000 17.17 4.46 -41.82
C ASN A 1000 16.31 5.70 -42.03
N VAL A 1001 16.24 6.53 -41.00
CA VAL A 1001 15.61 7.85 -41.05
C VAL A 1001 16.54 8.82 -41.79
N VAL A 1002 15.98 9.58 -42.74
CA VAL A 1002 16.61 10.73 -43.37
C VAL A 1002 15.93 11.98 -42.81
N PHE A 1003 16.76 12.90 -42.32
CA PHE A 1003 16.30 14.15 -41.74
C PHE A 1003 16.44 15.28 -42.76
N ASN A 1004 15.41 16.13 -42.82
CA ASN A 1004 15.27 17.28 -43.72
C ASN A 1004 14.71 18.52 -42.98
N SER A 1005 14.89 19.68 -43.60
CA SER A 1005 14.39 20.96 -43.14
C SER A 1005 13.98 21.84 -44.30
N GLY A 1006 12.97 22.67 -44.12
CA GLY A 1006 12.55 23.59 -45.17
C GLY A 1006 11.44 24.54 -44.74
N ASP A 1007 11.40 25.71 -45.37
CA ASP A 1007 10.23 26.58 -45.36
C ASP A 1007 9.25 26.07 -46.41
N TYR A 1008 7.97 26.05 -46.09
CA TYR A 1008 6.94 25.57 -46.99
C TYR A 1008 5.72 26.48 -47.05
N ARG A 1009 5.01 26.36 -48.17
CA ARG A 1009 3.65 26.87 -48.37
C ARG A 1009 2.73 25.72 -48.75
N LEU A 1010 1.84 25.33 -47.85
CA LEU A 1010 0.82 24.30 -48.06
C LEU A 1010 -0.48 24.96 -48.54
N THR A 1011 -1.06 24.44 -49.61
CA THR A 1011 -2.34 24.89 -50.17
C THR A 1011 -3.29 23.70 -50.31
N VAL A 1012 -4.51 23.85 -49.81
CA VAL A 1012 -5.60 22.88 -49.92
C VAL A 1012 -6.73 23.52 -50.71
N ALA A 1013 -7.08 22.93 -51.85
CA ALA A 1013 -8.21 23.33 -52.67
C ALA A 1013 -9.17 22.16 -52.82
N VAL A 1014 -10.46 22.36 -52.51
CA VAL A 1014 -11.50 21.36 -52.73
C VAL A 1014 -12.59 21.96 -53.62
N GLN A 1015 -12.91 21.27 -54.72
CA GLN A 1015 -13.88 21.67 -55.74
C GLN A 1015 -15.12 20.76 -55.74
#